data_AF-A0A7V8FNE9-F1
#
_entry.id   AF-A0A7V8FNE9-F1
#
_cell.length_a   1.000
_cell.length_b   1.000
_cell.length_c   1.000
_cell.angle_alpha   90.00
_cell.angle_beta   90.00
_cell.angle_gamma   90.00
#
_symmetry.space_group_name_H-M   'P 1'
#
loop_
_entity.id
_entity.type
_entity.pdbx_description
1 polymer ?
#
loop_
_entity_poly.entity_id
_entity_poly.type
_entity_poly.pdbx_seq_one_letter_code
_entity_poly.pdbx_strand_id
1 'polypeptide(L)'
;MDLAPLSLLPALQQGFRAAGLGALAAAFGTLLIMALVRSCRPAMDAELSFTLHTNRLAKLAALCAGTALIGHAGWLAAQAAVFADATDGASLRSAMAATVAQTRFGQAWALRLLLEVALLVATLMLASAPPGPAAVPTRDRIRSGRGAGARRTPQPVLLGTAIAAAATALALQVRAGHAAAAQDWLPAAALALHVVAASAWIGSLPALLVLLMPLPGPLPRSTNPDDAVVRDGVRQVLGAFSRAATAVVIVVVATGLWQASLWIGGPVDGLGGWLGTDYGRSALAKMALTLALLALAAIHRWGLAPRLHRSPASRLVLLAGIGIELCLGLATFAVAAHLAAQPPAVHEQPVWPYPLRPDWQAWSKPYARRELGLALAWLTLGLAAAVWLVLTLARRGLTRSRRAAWLVTGGLGCATLAIALDVPNVRVWLRPAYTSSFQHSPTGYGAASIARGAERVQRDCRIDCFLPEDDATDLSPYNIWGRADGDLYGWLLATFDTIGHSPFAHGYIGALEPLQRWELVDYFRARVASRALDADGRWRGAFPVPDLPLDCHGQALNATTLRGGVLRIVAPGPGAAGQQAPSAAGERQAQVCFVTDAEARIAYATLTGLRPDAVAGSEIVADANGWLRQFWGAAAQPDAAKRQRVLQDIQTQPLPQRMARGHVH
;
A
#
# COMPACT_ATOMS: atom_id res chain seq x y z
N MET A 1 21.53 13.08 -32.75
CA MET A 1 20.15 12.99 -32.25
C MET A 1 20.18 13.65 -30.89
N ASP A 2 19.81 14.92 -30.84
CA ASP A 2 19.63 15.61 -29.56
C ASP A 2 18.53 14.89 -28.80
N LEU A 3 18.84 14.42 -27.60
CA LEU A 3 17.87 13.76 -26.73
C LEU A 3 16.75 14.76 -26.44
N ALA A 4 15.51 14.28 -26.34
CA ALA A 4 14.34 15.08 -25.99
C ALA A 4 14.64 15.98 -24.78
N PRO A 5 14.06 17.20 -24.69
CA PRO A 5 14.30 18.09 -23.55
C PRO A 5 14.08 17.34 -22.24
N LEU A 6 15.00 17.52 -21.28
CA LEU A 6 15.03 16.82 -19.98
C LEU A 6 13.67 16.78 -19.26
N SER A 7 12.80 17.76 -19.52
CA SER A 7 11.43 17.84 -19.00
C SER A 7 10.47 16.74 -19.49
N LEU A 8 10.72 16.13 -20.66
CA LEU A 8 9.88 15.07 -21.23
C LEU A 8 10.33 13.65 -20.82
N LEU A 9 11.53 13.51 -20.26
CA LEU A 9 12.12 12.21 -19.96
C LEU A 9 11.28 11.36 -18.97
N PRO A 10 10.71 11.91 -17.89
CA PRO A 10 9.86 11.13 -16.98
C PRO A 10 8.56 10.64 -17.65
N ALA A 11 7.95 11.49 -18.48
CA ALA A 11 6.73 11.15 -19.20
C ALA A 11 6.99 10.05 -20.25
N LEU A 12 8.13 10.12 -20.96
CA LEU A 12 8.57 9.09 -21.90
C LEU A 12 8.86 7.76 -21.20
N GLN A 13 9.57 7.78 -20.07
CA GLN A 13 9.80 6.58 -19.25
C GLN A 13 8.48 5.93 -18.84
N GLN A 14 7.54 6.72 -18.32
CA GLN A 14 6.25 6.20 -17.89
C GLN A 14 5.43 5.65 -19.06
N GLY A 15 5.45 6.33 -20.21
CA GLY A 15 4.81 5.90 -21.45
C GLY A 15 5.35 4.55 -21.96
N PHE A 16 6.68 4.41 -22.08
CA PHE A 16 7.32 3.16 -22.51
C PHE A 16 7.03 2.01 -21.54
N ARG A 17 7.07 2.27 -20.23
CA ARG A 17 6.78 1.25 -19.20
C ARG A 17 5.34 0.75 -19.28
N ALA A 18 4.37 1.67 -19.38
CA ALA A 18 2.96 1.33 -19.44
C ALA A 18 2.60 0.62 -20.76
N ALA A 19 3.12 1.11 -21.89
CA ALA A 19 2.90 0.50 -23.20
C ALA A 19 3.52 -0.90 -23.27
N GLY A 20 4.76 -1.07 -22.82
CA GLY A 20 5.44 -2.35 -22.77
C GLY A 20 4.69 -3.38 -21.91
N LEU A 21 4.28 -3.00 -20.71
CA LEU A 21 3.55 -3.87 -19.79
C LEU A 21 2.17 -4.25 -20.34
N GLY A 22 1.42 -3.28 -20.87
CA GLY A 22 0.11 -3.52 -21.48
C GLY A 22 0.18 -4.46 -22.69
N ALA A 23 1.19 -4.27 -23.54
CA ALA A 23 1.42 -5.13 -24.70
C ALA A 23 1.84 -6.56 -24.31
N LEU A 24 2.73 -6.70 -23.31
CA LEU A 24 3.13 -8.03 -22.81
C LEU A 24 1.94 -8.77 -22.19
N ALA A 25 1.12 -8.06 -21.41
CA ALA A 25 -0.11 -8.62 -20.87
C ALA A 25 -1.07 -9.06 -21.99
N ALA A 26 -1.25 -8.25 -23.03
CA ALA A 26 -2.07 -8.59 -24.18
C ALA A 26 -1.54 -9.82 -24.95
N ALA A 27 -0.22 -9.95 -25.11
CA ALA A 27 0.39 -11.15 -25.71
C ALA A 27 0.09 -12.40 -24.86
N PHE A 28 0.31 -12.31 -23.54
CA PHE A 28 0.05 -13.40 -22.60
C PHE A 28 -1.41 -13.85 -22.61
N GLY A 29 -2.36 -12.91 -22.44
CA GLY A 29 -3.78 -13.24 -22.45
C GLY A 29 -4.27 -13.77 -23.80
N THR A 30 -3.71 -13.29 -24.92
CA THR A 30 -4.00 -13.83 -26.25
C THR A 30 -3.58 -15.30 -26.39
N LEU A 31 -2.41 -15.67 -25.85
CA LEU A 31 -1.95 -17.06 -25.84
C LEU A 31 -2.83 -17.95 -24.96
N LEU A 32 -3.33 -17.45 -23.82
CA LEU A 32 -4.28 -18.18 -22.97
C LEU A 32 -5.62 -18.43 -23.70
N ILE A 33 -6.16 -17.43 -24.41
CA ILE A 33 -7.35 -17.62 -25.25
C ILE A 33 -7.08 -18.62 -26.37
N MET A 34 -5.92 -18.55 -27.03
CA MET A 34 -5.53 -19.52 -28.06
C MET A 34 -5.46 -20.95 -27.52
N ALA A 35 -4.97 -21.14 -26.29
CA ALA A 35 -4.97 -22.44 -25.60
C ALA A 35 -6.40 -22.93 -25.34
N LEU A 36 -7.28 -22.07 -24.80
CA LEU A 36 -8.68 -22.40 -24.55
C LEU A 36 -9.43 -22.78 -25.84
N VAL A 37 -9.24 -22.01 -26.91
CA VAL A 37 -9.80 -22.28 -28.23
C VAL A 37 -9.38 -23.67 -28.71
N ARG A 38 -8.09 -24.04 -28.59
CA ARG A 38 -7.57 -25.38 -28.92
C ARG A 38 -8.13 -26.51 -28.07
N SER A 39 -8.46 -26.26 -26.81
CA SER A 39 -9.06 -27.26 -25.91
C SER A 39 -10.55 -27.52 -26.18
N CYS A 40 -11.25 -26.62 -26.88
CA CYS A 40 -12.70 -26.68 -27.11
C CYS A 40 -13.12 -27.18 -28.52
N ARG A 41 -12.33 -28.06 -29.15
CA ARG A 41 -12.54 -28.50 -30.55
C ARG A 41 -13.88 -29.26 -30.81
N PRO A 42 -14.64 -28.89 -31.86
CA PRO A 42 -15.65 -29.73 -32.52
C PRO A 42 -15.23 -30.23 -33.93
N ALA A 43 -16.09 -31.06 -34.55
CA ALA A 43 -15.85 -31.91 -35.73
C ALA A 43 -15.44 -31.22 -37.06
N MET A 44 -14.96 -32.06 -38.01
CA MET A 44 -14.07 -31.80 -39.15
C MET A 44 -14.31 -30.56 -40.07
N ASP A 45 -15.53 -30.04 -40.22
CA ASP A 45 -15.80 -28.89 -41.12
C ASP A 45 -15.62 -27.53 -40.42
N ALA A 46 -15.72 -27.50 -39.08
CA ALA A 46 -15.40 -26.32 -38.28
C ALA A 46 -13.88 -26.01 -38.23
N GLU A 47 -13.05 -26.89 -38.78
CA GLU A 47 -11.59 -26.83 -38.69
C GLU A 47 -10.99 -25.65 -39.50
N LEU A 48 -11.60 -25.26 -40.62
CA LEU A 48 -11.12 -24.13 -41.44
C LEU A 48 -11.35 -22.77 -40.74
N SER A 49 -12.58 -22.53 -40.27
CA SER A 49 -12.93 -21.32 -39.50
C SER A 49 -12.12 -21.23 -38.21
N PHE A 50 -11.91 -22.36 -37.53
CA PHE A 50 -11.06 -22.45 -36.35
C PHE A 50 -9.60 -22.08 -36.63
N THR A 51 -9.06 -22.58 -37.75
CA THR A 51 -7.70 -22.29 -38.21
C THR A 51 -7.52 -20.79 -38.52
N LEU A 52 -8.52 -20.14 -39.09
CA LEU A 52 -8.50 -18.70 -39.34
C LEU A 52 -8.48 -17.88 -38.03
N HIS A 53 -9.28 -18.25 -37.03
CA HIS A 53 -9.30 -17.57 -35.73
C HIS A 53 -7.97 -17.74 -34.99
N THR A 54 -7.43 -18.96 -34.95
CA THR A 54 -6.13 -19.23 -34.29
C THR A 54 -4.98 -18.50 -34.97
N ASN A 55 -4.98 -18.37 -36.31
CA ASN A 55 -3.96 -17.59 -37.01
C ASN A 55 -4.06 -16.08 -36.70
N ARG A 56 -5.29 -15.52 -36.64
CA ARG A 56 -5.50 -14.12 -36.22
C ARG A 56 -5.00 -13.87 -34.79
N LEU A 57 -5.27 -14.79 -33.87
CA LEU A 57 -4.77 -14.72 -32.49
C LEU A 57 -3.24 -14.81 -32.45
N ALA A 58 -2.61 -15.68 -33.24
CA ALA A 58 -1.14 -15.77 -33.29
C ALA A 58 -0.50 -14.47 -33.82
N LYS A 59 -1.08 -13.85 -34.85
CA LYS A 59 -0.63 -12.54 -35.37
C LYS A 59 -0.78 -11.42 -34.35
N LEU A 60 -1.91 -11.39 -33.64
CA LEU A 60 -2.13 -10.44 -32.54
C LEU A 60 -1.07 -10.64 -31.45
N ALA A 61 -0.82 -11.89 -31.03
CA ALA A 61 0.18 -12.19 -30.02
C ALA A 61 1.59 -11.75 -30.45
N ALA A 62 1.96 -11.95 -31.71
CA ALA A 62 3.25 -11.50 -32.26
C ALA A 62 3.38 -9.97 -32.29
N LEU A 63 2.32 -9.26 -32.71
CA LEU A 63 2.28 -7.79 -32.69
C LEU A 63 2.45 -7.25 -31.26
N CYS A 64 1.71 -7.82 -30.32
CA CYS A 64 1.80 -7.46 -28.91
C CYS A 64 3.19 -7.78 -28.32
N ALA A 65 3.78 -8.93 -28.65
CA ALA A 65 5.12 -9.30 -28.20
C ALA A 65 6.20 -8.36 -28.75
N GLY A 66 6.12 -7.97 -30.03
CA GLY A 66 7.04 -7.00 -30.62
C GLY A 66 6.90 -5.61 -30.01
N THR A 67 5.66 -5.17 -29.76
CA THR A 67 5.38 -3.88 -29.09
C THR A 67 5.91 -3.88 -27.64
N ALA A 68 5.74 -4.99 -26.92
CA ALA A 68 6.28 -5.17 -25.57
C ALA A 68 7.80 -5.03 -25.55
N LEU A 69 8.49 -5.74 -26.45
CA LEU A 69 9.94 -5.73 -26.55
C LEU A 69 10.47 -4.32 -26.83
N ILE A 70 9.87 -3.60 -27.77
CA ILE A 70 10.25 -2.21 -28.10
C ILE A 70 10.02 -1.29 -26.89
N GLY A 71 8.85 -1.41 -26.25
CA GLY A 71 8.50 -0.60 -25.07
C GLY A 71 9.47 -0.80 -23.91
N HIS A 72 9.77 -2.05 -23.54
CA HIS A 72 10.69 -2.35 -22.44
C HIS A 72 12.15 -2.06 -22.76
N ALA A 73 12.60 -2.25 -24.01
CA ALA A 73 13.94 -1.86 -24.43
C ALA A 73 14.11 -0.33 -24.37
N GLY A 74 13.11 0.43 -24.85
CA GLY A 74 13.07 1.88 -24.76
C GLY A 74 13.06 2.37 -23.30
N TRP A 75 12.28 1.70 -22.43
CA TRP A 75 12.26 2.01 -21.00
C TRP A 75 13.61 1.75 -20.32
N LEU A 76 14.25 0.60 -20.58
CA LEU A 76 15.56 0.28 -20.00
C LEU A 76 16.63 1.28 -20.45
N ALA A 77 16.62 1.69 -21.72
CA ALA A 77 17.52 2.72 -22.22
C ALA A 77 17.28 4.06 -21.53
N ALA A 78 16.01 4.49 -21.39
CA ALA A 78 15.66 5.72 -20.71
C ALA A 78 16.02 5.69 -19.20
N GLN A 79 15.93 4.53 -18.55
CA GLN A 79 16.33 4.36 -17.15
C GLN A 79 17.85 4.41 -16.97
N ALA A 80 18.59 3.74 -17.87
CA ALA A 80 20.05 3.79 -17.88
C ALA A 80 20.59 5.21 -18.14
N ALA A 81 19.90 5.97 -19.00
CA ALA A 81 20.23 7.38 -19.24
C ALA A 81 20.15 8.21 -17.96
N VAL A 82 19.09 8.02 -17.16
CA VAL A 82 18.92 8.71 -15.87
C VAL A 82 19.98 8.30 -14.84
N PHE A 83 20.34 7.02 -14.78
CA PHE A 83 21.37 6.56 -13.83
C PHE A 83 22.75 7.15 -14.09
N ALA A 84 23.07 7.44 -15.35
CA ALA A 84 24.40 7.93 -15.76
C ALA A 84 24.42 9.40 -16.17
N ASP A 85 23.30 10.12 -16.01
CA ASP A 85 23.09 11.49 -16.51
C ASP A 85 23.55 11.65 -17.97
N ALA A 86 23.21 10.66 -18.81
CA ALA A 86 23.72 10.55 -20.18
C ALA A 86 23.10 11.61 -21.09
N THR A 87 23.94 12.43 -21.72
CA THR A 87 23.54 13.53 -22.60
C THR A 87 23.72 13.22 -24.09
N ASP A 88 24.38 12.11 -24.45
CA ASP A 88 24.64 11.72 -25.83
C ASP A 88 24.50 10.19 -26.06
N GLY A 89 24.59 9.76 -27.32
CA GLY A 89 24.48 8.34 -27.67
C GLY A 89 25.66 7.47 -27.22
N ALA A 90 26.84 8.04 -26.98
CA ALA A 90 28.02 7.28 -26.56
C ALA A 90 27.96 6.97 -25.05
N SER A 91 27.65 8.00 -24.25
CA SER A 91 27.35 7.90 -22.81
C SER A 91 26.15 7.00 -22.55
N LEU A 92 25.10 7.04 -23.37
CA LEU A 92 23.98 6.11 -23.24
C LEU A 92 24.40 4.65 -23.43
N ARG A 93 25.23 4.34 -24.43
CA ARG A 93 25.70 2.97 -24.67
C ARG A 93 26.55 2.44 -23.52
N SER A 94 27.46 3.25 -22.99
CA SER A 94 28.27 2.86 -21.83
C SER A 94 27.41 2.70 -20.57
N ALA A 95 26.44 3.61 -20.36
CA ALA A 95 25.47 3.53 -19.27
C ALA A 95 24.61 2.26 -19.32
N MET A 96 24.13 1.89 -20.51
CA MET A 96 23.37 0.65 -20.69
C MET A 96 24.23 -0.59 -20.40
N ALA A 97 25.47 -0.62 -20.90
CA ALA A 97 26.39 -1.73 -20.63
C ALA A 97 26.70 -1.86 -19.13
N ALA A 98 27.00 -0.75 -18.46
CA ALA A 98 27.23 -0.73 -17.02
C ALA A 98 25.99 -1.14 -16.22
N THR A 99 24.81 -0.61 -16.58
CA THR A 99 23.54 -0.95 -15.91
C THR A 99 23.26 -2.45 -16.00
N VAL A 100 23.39 -3.04 -17.20
CA VAL A 100 23.13 -4.48 -17.41
C VAL A 100 24.17 -5.35 -16.73
N ALA A 101 25.46 -5.03 -16.84
CA ALA A 101 26.53 -5.88 -16.30
C ALA A 101 26.67 -5.78 -14.78
N GLN A 102 26.55 -4.57 -14.23
CA GLN A 102 26.95 -4.26 -12.85
C GLN A 102 25.77 -4.18 -11.87
N THR A 103 24.52 -4.20 -12.34
CA THR A 103 23.36 -4.10 -11.45
C THR A 103 22.47 -5.33 -11.52
N ARG A 104 21.99 -5.77 -10.34
CA ARG A 104 20.98 -6.85 -10.25
C ARG A 104 19.67 -6.48 -10.96
N PHE A 105 19.39 -5.19 -11.06
CA PHE A 105 18.27 -4.65 -11.81
C PHE A 105 18.45 -4.91 -13.31
N GLY A 106 19.58 -4.47 -13.88
CA GLY A 106 19.87 -4.61 -15.30
C GLY A 106 19.98 -6.06 -15.74
N GLN A 107 20.54 -6.95 -14.91
CA GLN A 107 20.58 -8.39 -15.17
C GLN A 107 19.16 -9.01 -15.25
N ALA A 108 18.25 -8.65 -14.35
CA ALA A 108 16.87 -9.13 -14.37
C ALA A 108 16.10 -8.62 -15.61
N TRP A 109 16.34 -7.37 -15.99
CA TRP A 109 15.72 -6.79 -17.18
C TRP A 109 16.30 -7.33 -18.49
N ALA A 110 17.59 -7.65 -18.53
CA ALA A 110 18.19 -8.36 -19.67
C ALA A 110 17.56 -9.75 -19.85
N LEU A 111 17.40 -10.52 -18.76
CA LEU A 111 16.69 -11.81 -18.80
C LEU A 111 15.25 -11.65 -19.31
N ARG A 112 14.53 -10.62 -18.84
CA ARG A 112 13.18 -10.31 -19.32
C ARG A 112 13.15 -10.04 -20.83
N LEU A 113 14.06 -9.20 -21.34
CA LEU A 113 14.12 -8.89 -22.77
C LEU A 113 14.44 -10.15 -23.59
N LEU A 114 15.31 -11.04 -23.10
CA LEU A 114 15.57 -12.34 -23.75
C LEU A 114 14.31 -13.22 -23.81
N LEU A 115 13.52 -13.26 -22.73
CA LEU A 115 12.24 -13.97 -22.71
C LEU A 115 11.23 -13.35 -23.69
N GLU A 116 11.21 -12.03 -23.83
CA GLU A 116 10.35 -11.32 -24.78
C GLU A 116 10.77 -11.56 -26.25
N VAL A 117 12.08 -11.65 -26.53
CA VAL A 117 12.59 -12.09 -27.84
C VAL A 117 12.17 -13.53 -28.13
N ALA A 118 12.34 -14.44 -27.17
CA ALA A 118 11.91 -15.83 -27.33
C ALA A 118 10.39 -15.94 -27.56
N LEU A 119 9.59 -15.14 -26.84
CA LEU A 119 8.15 -15.02 -27.03
C LEU A 119 7.78 -14.52 -28.43
N LEU A 120 8.46 -13.48 -28.93
CA LEU A 120 8.25 -12.96 -30.27
C LEU A 120 8.56 -14.02 -31.34
N VAL A 121 9.68 -14.71 -31.22
CA VAL A 121 10.04 -15.81 -32.13
C VAL A 121 8.99 -16.92 -32.10
N ALA A 122 8.57 -17.35 -30.90
CA ALA A 122 7.56 -18.40 -30.76
C ALA A 122 6.19 -18.01 -31.36
N THR A 123 5.76 -16.77 -31.15
CA THR A 123 4.50 -16.25 -31.70
C THR A 123 4.54 -16.08 -33.22
N LEU A 124 5.68 -15.64 -33.77
CA LEU A 124 5.89 -15.61 -35.23
C LEU A 124 5.86 -17.02 -35.83
N MET A 125 6.49 -18.01 -35.20
CA MET A 125 6.43 -19.42 -35.62
C MET A 125 5.00 -19.97 -35.59
N LEU A 126 4.20 -19.59 -34.59
CA LEU A 126 2.78 -19.95 -34.49
C LEU A 126 1.95 -19.28 -35.61
N ALA A 127 2.26 -18.03 -35.97
CA ALA A 127 1.57 -17.28 -37.02
C ALA A 127 1.96 -17.73 -38.45
N SER A 128 3.18 -18.24 -38.63
CA SER A 128 3.68 -18.74 -39.91
C SER A 128 3.38 -20.22 -40.16
N ALA A 129 2.78 -20.93 -39.20
CA ALA A 129 2.44 -22.33 -39.38
C ALA A 129 1.40 -22.47 -40.52
N PRO A 130 1.69 -23.25 -41.57
CA PRO A 130 0.72 -23.44 -42.65
C PRO A 130 -0.57 -24.04 -42.06
N PRO A 131 -1.76 -23.64 -42.54
CA PRO A 131 -3.00 -24.35 -42.22
C PRO A 131 -2.74 -25.81 -42.58
N GLY A 132 -2.75 -26.69 -41.58
CA GLY A 132 -2.39 -28.08 -41.81
C GLY A 132 -3.27 -28.66 -42.92
N PRO A 133 -2.72 -29.40 -43.90
CA PRO A 133 -3.58 -30.15 -44.81
C PRO A 133 -4.40 -31.10 -43.94
N ALA A 134 -5.72 -31.10 -44.16
CA ALA A 134 -6.63 -32.10 -43.63
C ALA A 134 -5.93 -33.46 -43.75
N ALA A 135 -5.76 -34.16 -42.64
CA ALA A 135 -5.32 -35.53 -42.65
C ALA A 135 -6.48 -36.38 -43.18
N VAL A 136 -6.76 -36.28 -44.49
CA VAL A 136 -7.27 -37.42 -45.23
C VAL A 136 -6.02 -38.24 -45.54
N PRO A 137 -5.82 -39.42 -44.92
CA PRO A 137 -4.76 -40.31 -45.34
C PRO A 137 -5.16 -40.85 -46.71
N THR A 138 -4.86 -40.12 -47.78
CA THR A 138 -4.89 -40.71 -49.13
C THR A 138 -3.81 -41.78 -49.17
N ARG A 139 -4.22 -43.02 -49.46
CA ARG A 139 -3.40 -44.25 -49.50
C ARG A 139 -2.08 -44.12 -50.26
N ASP A 140 -1.92 -43.13 -51.14
CA ASP A 140 -0.72 -42.92 -51.96
C ASP A 140 0.51 -42.39 -51.21
N ARG A 141 0.36 -41.78 -50.02
CA ARG A 141 1.52 -41.20 -49.32
C ARG A 141 2.42 -42.22 -48.62
N ILE A 142 2.05 -43.49 -48.62
CA ILE A 142 2.84 -44.59 -48.04
C ILE A 142 4.03 -44.98 -48.95
N ARG A 143 4.04 -44.58 -50.23
CA ARG A 143 5.02 -45.11 -51.21
C ARG A 143 6.22 -44.21 -51.52
N SER A 144 6.18 -42.92 -51.22
CA SER A 144 7.31 -42.01 -51.48
C SER A 144 8.08 -41.68 -50.20
N GLY A 145 9.01 -42.56 -49.82
CA GLY A 145 9.93 -42.40 -48.68
C GLY A 145 10.98 -41.28 -48.83
N ARG A 146 10.57 -40.08 -49.26
CA ARG A 146 11.44 -38.90 -49.33
C ARG A 146 10.69 -37.66 -48.86
N GLY A 147 10.87 -37.36 -47.58
CA GLY A 147 10.54 -36.07 -46.99
C GLY A 147 11.40 -35.91 -45.76
N ALA A 148 12.53 -35.21 -45.90
CA ALA A 148 13.41 -34.86 -44.81
C ALA A 148 12.59 -34.26 -43.66
N GLY A 149 12.49 -35.01 -42.57
CA GLY A 149 11.76 -34.63 -41.37
C GLY A 149 12.49 -33.51 -40.66
N ALA A 150 12.28 -32.26 -41.11
CA ALA A 150 12.47 -31.12 -40.24
C ALA A 150 11.61 -31.39 -39.00
N ARG A 151 12.25 -31.60 -37.85
CA ARG A 151 11.61 -31.80 -36.55
C ARG A 151 10.81 -30.55 -36.22
N ARG A 152 9.61 -30.42 -36.78
CA ARG A 152 8.67 -29.37 -36.41
C ARG A 152 8.31 -29.62 -34.96
N THR A 153 8.68 -28.68 -34.10
CA THR A 153 8.24 -28.69 -32.70
C THR A 153 6.72 -28.83 -32.68
N PRO A 154 6.16 -29.74 -31.87
CA PRO A 154 4.72 -29.89 -31.80
C PRO A 154 4.11 -28.57 -31.33
N GLN A 155 3.16 -28.03 -32.10
CA GLN A 155 2.46 -26.77 -31.80
C GLN A 155 1.97 -26.60 -30.34
N PRO A 156 1.49 -27.64 -29.61
CA PRO A 156 1.13 -27.48 -28.20
C PRO A 156 2.34 -27.18 -27.30
N VAL A 157 3.50 -27.77 -27.58
CA VAL A 157 4.74 -27.48 -26.82
C VAL A 157 5.17 -26.04 -27.07
N LEU A 158 5.15 -25.59 -28.33
CA LEU A 158 5.49 -24.20 -28.67
C LEU A 158 4.55 -23.16 -28.03
N LEU A 159 3.25 -23.47 -27.95
CA LEU A 159 2.29 -22.61 -27.25
C LEU A 159 2.56 -22.61 -25.74
N GLY A 160 2.81 -23.77 -25.14
CA GLY A 160 3.15 -23.88 -23.73
C GLY A 160 4.42 -23.11 -23.36
N THR A 161 5.47 -23.20 -24.18
CA THR A 161 6.71 -22.44 -23.95
C THR A 161 6.50 -20.94 -24.10
N ALA A 162 5.71 -20.49 -25.09
CA ALA A 162 5.37 -19.08 -25.25
C ALA A 162 4.60 -18.52 -24.03
N ILE A 163 3.63 -19.28 -23.52
CA ILE A 163 2.87 -18.93 -22.30
C ILE A 163 3.82 -18.83 -21.10
N ALA A 164 4.70 -19.82 -20.92
CA ALA A 164 5.66 -19.82 -19.81
C ALA A 164 6.64 -18.64 -19.90
N ALA A 165 7.16 -18.34 -21.09
CA ALA A 165 8.05 -17.20 -21.31
C ALA A 165 7.37 -15.87 -20.98
N ALA A 166 6.14 -15.66 -21.47
CA ALA A 166 5.36 -14.46 -21.19
C ALA A 166 5.02 -14.33 -19.69
N ALA A 167 4.59 -15.41 -19.03
CA ALA A 167 4.31 -15.42 -17.60
C ALA A 167 5.56 -15.10 -16.77
N THR A 168 6.72 -15.64 -17.16
CA THR A 168 7.99 -15.41 -16.46
C THR A 168 8.48 -13.98 -16.66
N ALA A 169 8.37 -13.43 -17.88
CA ALA A 169 8.68 -12.04 -18.16
C ALA A 169 7.80 -11.08 -17.36
N LEU A 170 6.50 -11.38 -17.21
CA LEU A 170 5.57 -10.65 -16.35
C LEU A 170 5.94 -10.77 -14.86
N ALA A 171 6.29 -11.96 -14.39
CA ALA A 171 6.70 -12.18 -13.00
C ALA A 171 7.96 -11.38 -12.63
N LEU A 172 8.91 -11.25 -13.57
CA LEU A 172 10.11 -10.43 -13.40
C LEU A 172 9.82 -8.93 -13.23
N GLN A 173 8.58 -8.46 -13.43
CA GLN A 173 8.17 -7.09 -13.10
C GLN A 173 8.44 -6.71 -11.64
N VAL A 174 8.45 -7.70 -10.73
CA VAL A 174 8.80 -7.53 -9.32
C VAL A 174 10.20 -6.93 -9.10
N ARG A 175 11.11 -7.14 -10.05
CA ARG A 175 12.51 -6.66 -9.99
C ARG A 175 12.67 -5.19 -10.36
N ALA A 176 11.57 -4.48 -10.62
CA ALA A 176 11.55 -3.11 -11.12
C ALA A 176 11.04 -2.06 -10.11
N GLY A 177 10.78 -2.44 -8.85
CA GLY A 177 10.22 -1.53 -7.84
C GLY A 177 10.55 -1.99 -6.42
N HIS A 178 9.87 -1.44 -5.41
CA HIS A 178 10.17 -1.66 -3.99
C HIS A 178 10.18 -3.12 -3.54
N ALA A 179 9.38 -3.97 -4.19
CA ALA A 179 9.41 -5.41 -3.96
C ALA A 179 10.78 -6.06 -4.28
N ALA A 180 11.62 -5.41 -5.09
CA ALA A 180 12.99 -5.83 -5.37
C ALA A 180 13.96 -5.57 -4.22
N ALA A 181 13.63 -4.61 -3.35
CA ALA A 181 14.41 -4.20 -2.18
C ALA A 181 13.89 -4.81 -0.87
N ALA A 182 12.69 -5.41 -0.89
CA ALA A 182 12.15 -6.16 0.24
C ALA A 182 13.07 -7.32 0.61
N GLN A 183 13.37 -7.46 1.91
CA GLN A 183 14.20 -8.55 2.42
C GLN A 183 13.47 -9.90 2.37
N ASP A 184 12.14 -9.88 2.49
CA ASP A 184 11.29 -11.05 2.41
C ASP A 184 10.89 -11.38 0.96
N TRP A 185 10.93 -12.66 0.61
CA TRP A 185 10.53 -13.13 -0.73
C TRP A 185 9.00 -13.13 -0.95
N LEU A 186 8.22 -13.13 0.12
CA LEU A 186 6.77 -13.32 0.07
C LEU A 186 6.03 -12.11 -0.55
N PRO A 187 6.32 -10.84 -0.19
CA PRO A 187 5.77 -9.68 -0.90
C PRO A 187 6.12 -9.68 -2.40
N ALA A 188 7.34 -10.10 -2.73
CA ALA A 188 7.78 -10.23 -4.11
C ALA A 188 6.98 -11.29 -4.89
N ALA A 189 6.78 -12.47 -4.31
CA ALA A 189 5.96 -13.53 -4.89
C ALA A 189 4.48 -13.11 -5.05
N ALA A 190 3.92 -12.43 -4.05
CA ALA A 190 2.56 -11.89 -4.11
C ALA A 190 2.41 -10.86 -5.23
N LEU A 191 3.40 -9.99 -5.44
CA LEU A 191 3.40 -9.04 -6.56
C LEU A 191 3.50 -9.73 -7.91
N ALA A 192 4.40 -10.71 -8.05
CA ALA A 192 4.53 -11.49 -9.28
C ALA A 192 3.21 -12.18 -9.65
N LEU A 193 2.57 -12.84 -8.67
CA LEU A 193 1.26 -13.46 -8.83
C LEU A 193 0.19 -12.43 -9.21
N HIS A 194 0.16 -11.26 -8.55
CA HIS A 194 -0.77 -10.18 -8.85
C HIS A 194 -0.65 -9.70 -10.31
N VAL A 195 0.58 -9.45 -10.79
CA VAL A 195 0.84 -8.96 -12.15
C VAL A 195 0.47 -10.01 -13.20
N VAL A 196 0.86 -11.28 -12.99
CA VAL A 196 0.52 -12.37 -13.91
C VAL A 196 -1.00 -12.59 -13.95
N ALA A 197 -1.67 -12.59 -12.81
CA ALA A 197 -3.12 -12.73 -12.73
C ALA A 197 -3.84 -11.55 -13.41
N ALA A 198 -3.47 -10.31 -13.10
CA ALA A 198 -4.06 -9.13 -13.74
C ALA A 198 -3.86 -9.15 -15.27
N SER A 199 -2.71 -9.64 -15.72
CA SER A 199 -2.40 -9.81 -17.15
C SER A 199 -3.23 -10.91 -17.82
N ALA A 200 -3.50 -12.02 -17.12
CA ALA A 200 -4.40 -13.06 -17.63
C ALA A 200 -5.83 -12.53 -17.83
N TRP A 201 -6.30 -11.66 -16.93
CA TRP A 201 -7.63 -11.06 -17.03
C TRP A 201 -7.69 -9.99 -18.13
N ILE A 202 -6.99 -8.86 -17.94
CA ILE A 202 -7.08 -7.69 -18.84
C ILE A 202 -6.47 -8.02 -20.22
N GLY A 203 -5.37 -8.75 -20.24
CA GLY A 203 -4.66 -9.08 -21.48
C GLY A 203 -5.40 -10.05 -22.40
N SER A 204 -6.45 -10.71 -21.91
CA SER A 204 -7.29 -11.58 -22.75
C SER A 204 -8.36 -10.83 -23.54
N LEU A 205 -8.70 -9.60 -23.15
CA LEU A 205 -9.78 -8.81 -23.75
C LEU A 205 -9.56 -8.52 -25.25
N PRO A 206 -8.33 -8.16 -25.72
CA PRO A 206 -8.08 -7.98 -27.16
C PRO A 206 -8.35 -9.24 -27.98
N ALA A 207 -7.98 -10.41 -27.44
CA ALA A 207 -8.23 -11.69 -28.09
C ALA A 207 -9.73 -12.03 -28.14
N LEU A 208 -10.49 -11.68 -27.10
CA LEU A 208 -11.95 -11.80 -27.11
C LEU A 208 -12.59 -10.89 -28.16
N LEU A 209 -12.11 -9.65 -28.34
CA LEU A 209 -12.57 -8.77 -29.41
C LEU A 209 -12.32 -9.40 -30.79
N VAL A 210 -11.11 -9.92 -31.04
CA VAL A 210 -10.78 -10.60 -32.30
C VAL A 210 -11.61 -11.86 -32.53
N LEU A 211 -11.98 -12.59 -31.47
CA LEU A 211 -12.83 -13.77 -31.54
C LEU A 211 -14.30 -13.40 -31.84
N LEU A 212 -14.80 -12.29 -31.30
CA LEU A 212 -16.22 -11.90 -31.39
C LEU A 212 -16.54 -11.00 -32.59
N MET A 213 -15.55 -10.29 -33.16
CA MET A 213 -15.70 -9.37 -34.30
C MET A 213 -16.07 -10.04 -35.64
N PRO A 214 -15.66 -11.29 -35.97
CA PRO A 214 -15.99 -11.93 -37.24
C PRO A 214 -17.33 -12.67 -37.27
N LEU A 215 -18.00 -12.85 -36.12
CA LEU A 215 -19.25 -13.60 -36.04
C LEU A 215 -20.32 -12.98 -36.97
N PRO A 216 -21.14 -13.77 -37.68
CA PRO A 216 -22.33 -13.22 -38.35
C PRO A 216 -23.31 -12.63 -37.32
N GLY A 217 -24.11 -11.63 -37.71
CA GLY A 217 -25.22 -11.12 -36.88
C GLY A 217 -26.29 -12.19 -36.59
N PRO A 218 -27.42 -11.86 -35.93
CA PRO A 218 -28.54 -12.79 -35.82
C PRO A 218 -29.17 -12.91 -37.20
N LEU A 219 -28.68 -13.88 -37.98
CA LEU A 219 -29.37 -14.36 -39.15
C LEU A 219 -30.51 -15.29 -38.66
N PRO A 220 -31.70 -15.23 -39.28
CA PRO A 220 -32.74 -16.24 -39.07
C PRO A 220 -32.09 -17.60 -39.29
N ARG A 221 -32.28 -18.55 -38.35
CA ARG A 221 -31.78 -19.95 -38.39
C ARG A 221 -30.89 -20.21 -39.60
N SER A 222 -29.60 -19.85 -39.51
CA SER A 222 -28.64 -20.18 -40.57
C SER A 222 -28.79 -21.68 -40.85
N THR A 223 -29.12 -22.02 -42.08
CA THR A 223 -29.23 -23.40 -42.56
C THR A 223 -27.85 -24.03 -42.73
N ASN A 224 -26.76 -23.25 -42.60
CA ASN A 224 -25.41 -23.76 -42.65
C ASN A 224 -24.99 -24.37 -41.29
N PRO A 225 -24.72 -25.68 -41.22
CA PRO A 225 -24.28 -26.36 -39.99
C PRO A 225 -23.03 -25.73 -39.36
N ASP A 226 -22.14 -25.17 -40.17
CA ASP A 226 -20.86 -24.60 -39.74
C ASP A 226 -21.01 -23.41 -38.79
N ASP A 227 -22.04 -22.58 -39.00
CA ASP A 227 -22.33 -21.40 -38.16
C ASP A 227 -22.80 -21.80 -36.75
N ALA A 228 -23.50 -22.93 -36.62
CA ALA A 228 -23.94 -23.45 -35.33
C ALA A 228 -22.74 -23.93 -34.50
N VAL A 229 -21.84 -24.70 -35.14
CA VAL A 229 -20.65 -25.25 -34.50
C VAL A 229 -19.68 -24.16 -34.02
N VAL A 230 -19.44 -23.12 -34.84
CA VAL A 230 -18.61 -21.98 -34.44
C VAL A 230 -19.22 -21.22 -33.25
N ARG A 231 -20.54 -21.02 -33.23
CA ARG A 231 -21.23 -20.35 -32.11
C ARG A 231 -21.14 -21.15 -30.82
N ASP A 232 -21.31 -22.47 -30.86
CA ASP A 232 -21.22 -23.31 -29.68
C ASP A 232 -19.77 -23.41 -29.16
N GLY A 233 -18.78 -23.46 -30.05
CA GLY A 233 -17.37 -23.35 -29.70
C GLY A 233 -17.05 -22.02 -28.99
N VAL A 234 -17.53 -20.88 -29.53
CA VAL A 234 -17.37 -19.57 -28.89
C VAL A 234 -18.07 -19.52 -27.53
N ARG A 235 -19.27 -20.09 -27.38
CA ARG A 235 -19.96 -20.18 -26.09
C ARG A 235 -19.17 -20.99 -25.07
N GLN A 236 -18.59 -22.11 -25.49
CA GLN A 236 -17.77 -22.95 -24.62
C GLN A 236 -16.51 -22.20 -24.16
N VAL A 237 -15.83 -21.50 -25.06
CA VAL A 237 -14.67 -20.65 -24.76
C VAL A 237 -15.06 -19.52 -23.81
N LEU A 238 -16.16 -18.80 -24.06
CA LEU A 238 -16.65 -17.74 -23.18
C LEU A 238 -17.01 -18.27 -21.79
N GLY A 239 -17.62 -19.47 -21.70
CA GLY A 239 -17.93 -20.11 -20.43
C GLY A 239 -16.68 -20.52 -19.65
N ALA A 240 -15.67 -21.09 -20.32
CA ALA A 240 -14.39 -21.45 -19.73
C ALA A 240 -13.62 -20.20 -19.27
N PHE A 241 -13.55 -19.18 -20.14
CA PHE A 241 -12.98 -17.88 -19.83
C PHE A 241 -13.64 -17.26 -18.60
N SER A 242 -14.97 -17.23 -18.55
CA SER A 242 -15.72 -16.64 -17.43
C SER A 242 -15.43 -17.31 -16.08
N ARG A 243 -15.21 -18.65 -16.06
CA ARG A 243 -14.80 -19.37 -14.84
C ARG A 243 -13.36 -19.02 -14.45
N ALA A 244 -12.43 -19.08 -15.39
CA ALA A 244 -11.02 -18.74 -15.16
C ALA A 244 -10.85 -17.28 -14.69
N ALA A 245 -11.54 -16.33 -15.34
CA ALA A 245 -11.52 -14.92 -14.99
C ALA A 245 -12.00 -14.66 -13.56
N THR A 246 -12.98 -15.44 -13.07
CA THR A 246 -13.45 -15.31 -11.67
C THR A 246 -12.36 -15.67 -10.67
N ALA A 247 -11.66 -16.79 -10.88
CA ALA A 247 -10.55 -17.21 -10.02
C ALA A 247 -9.39 -16.20 -10.08
N VAL A 248 -9.05 -15.72 -11.28
CA VAL A 248 -8.03 -14.70 -11.50
C VAL A 248 -8.35 -13.40 -10.78
N VAL A 249 -9.60 -12.91 -10.86
CA VAL A 249 -10.04 -11.70 -10.15
C VAL A 249 -9.91 -11.85 -8.64
N ILE A 250 -10.28 -13.02 -8.07
CA ILE A 250 -10.12 -13.29 -6.64
C ILE A 250 -8.64 -13.16 -6.23
N VAL A 251 -7.74 -13.75 -7.02
CA VAL A 251 -6.28 -13.65 -6.79
C VAL A 251 -5.81 -12.20 -6.86
N VAL A 252 -6.23 -11.43 -7.87
CA VAL A 252 -5.86 -10.02 -8.03
C VAL A 252 -6.33 -9.19 -6.84
N VAL A 253 -7.58 -9.36 -6.39
CA VAL A 253 -8.15 -8.63 -5.25
C VAL A 253 -7.44 -9.01 -3.96
N ALA A 254 -7.27 -10.31 -3.67
CA ALA A 254 -6.63 -10.77 -2.44
C ALA A 254 -5.17 -10.30 -2.33
N THR A 255 -4.38 -10.49 -3.39
CA THR A 255 -2.99 -10.01 -3.43
C THR A 255 -2.90 -8.49 -3.42
N GLY A 256 -3.84 -7.78 -4.03
CA GLY A 256 -3.89 -6.31 -4.02
C GLY A 256 -4.17 -5.74 -2.63
N LEU A 257 -5.15 -6.30 -1.91
CA LEU A 257 -5.50 -5.87 -0.56
C LEU A 257 -4.36 -6.14 0.44
N TRP A 258 -3.71 -7.30 0.34
CA TRP A 258 -2.56 -7.60 1.18
C TRP A 258 -1.38 -6.67 0.88
N GLN A 259 -1.05 -6.42 -0.39
CA GLN A 259 0.01 -5.47 -0.71
C GLN A 259 -0.32 -4.05 -0.24
N ALA A 260 -1.58 -3.62 -0.32
CA ALA A 260 -1.99 -2.32 0.20
C ALA A 260 -1.77 -2.21 1.72
N SER A 261 -2.05 -3.27 2.49
CA SER A 261 -1.80 -3.24 3.94
C SER A 261 -0.32 -3.18 4.30
N LEU A 262 0.57 -3.75 3.47
CA LEU A 262 2.02 -3.69 3.67
C LEU A 262 2.62 -2.33 3.29
N TRP A 263 2.20 -1.75 2.16
CA TRP A 263 2.85 -0.59 1.57
C TRP A 263 2.16 0.75 1.86
N ILE A 264 0.94 0.73 2.37
CA ILE A 264 0.15 1.92 2.72
C ILE A 264 -0.26 1.92 4.19
N GLY A 265 -0.60 0.75 4.72
CA GLY A 265 -1.10 0.57 6.08
C GLY A 265 -2.57 0.15 6.10
N GLY A 266 -3.07 -0.19 7.29
CA GLY A 266 -4.43 -0.65 7.48
C GLY A 266 -5.49 0.45 7.28
N PRO A 267 -6.77 0.09 7.23
CA PRO A 267 -7.85 1.07 7.01
C PRO A 267 -7.98 2.13 8.13
N VAL A 268 -7.47 1.83 9.34
CA VAL A 268 -7.65 2.66 10.54
C VAL A 268 -6.37 3.43 10.87
N ASP A 269 -5.24 2.75 10.91
CA ASP A 269 -3.91 3.31 11.22
C ASP A 269 -3.21 3.89 9.99
N GLY A 270 -3.54 3.43 8.78
CA GLY A 270 -2.94 3.87 7.51
C GLY A 270 -3.66 5.01 6.78
N LEU A 271 -4.68 5.65 7.38
CA LEU A 271 -5.44 6.71 6.70
C LEU A 271 -4.56 7.84 6.16
N GLY A 272 -3.53 8.23 6.93
CA GLY A 272 -2.52 9.18 6.48
C GLY A 272 -1.83 8.73 5.20
N GLY A 273 -1.43 7.46 5.14
CA GLY A 273 -0.85 6.84 3.93
C GLY A 273 -1.80 6.89 2.74
N TRP A 274 -3.08 6.56 2.93
CA TRP A 274 -4.08 6.50 1.83
C TRP A 274 -4.40 7.86 1.22
N LEU A 275 -4.56 8.91 2.04
CA LEU A 275 -5.05 10.22 1.58
C LEU A 275 -3.94 11.28 1.52
N GLY A 276 -2.92 11.16 2.36
CA GLY A 276 -1.86 12.14 2.53
C GLY A 276 -0.60 11.89 1.70
N THR A 277 -0.52 10.80 0.93
CA THR A 277 0.61 10.50 0.04
C THR A 277 0.18 10.39 -1.41
N ASP A 278 1.10 10.64 -2.36
CA ASP A 278 0.84 10.45 -3.79
C ASP A 278 0.65 8.97 -4.14
N TYR A 279 1.38 8.09 -3.44
CA TYR A 279 1.24 6.64 -3.56
C TYR A 279 -0.17 6.18 -3.17
N GLY A 280 -0.67 6.64 -2.02
CA GLY A 280 -2.03 6.32 -1.54
C GLY A 280 -3.12 6.79 -2.49
N ARG A 281 -3.02 8.03 -2.99
CA ARG A 281 -3.98 8.58 -3.97
C ARG A 281 -3.97 7.80 -5.29
N SER A 282 -2.80 7.42 -5.77
CA SER A 282 -2.65 6.58 -6.98
C SER A 282 -3.25 5.19 -6.76
N ALA A 283 -3.07 4.61 -5.57
CA ALA A 283 -3.69 3.34 -5.20
C ALA A 283 -5.23 3.44 -5.15
N LEU A 284 -5.78 4.53 -4.60
CA LEU A 284 -7.23 4.79 -4.61
C LEU A 284 -7.78 4.93 -6.03
N ALA A 285 -7.07 5.64 -6.91
CA ALA A 285 -7.45 5.74 -8.32
C ALA A 285 -7.46 4.36 -9.00
N LYS A 286 -6.43 3.53 -8.77
CA LYS A 286 -6.38 2.14 -9.25
C LYS A 286 -7.54 1.32 -8.72
N MET A 287 -7.89 1.45 -7.44
CA MET A 287 -9.03 0.76 -6.82
C MET A 287 -10.35 1.19 -7.46
N ALA A 288 -10.57 2.49 -7.66
CA ALA A 288 -11.78 3.00 -8.31
C ALA A 288 -11.92 2.48 -9.75
N LEU A 289 -10.84 2.48 -10.54
CA LEU A 289 -10.82 1.89 -11.88
C LEU A 289 -11.11 0.38 -11.86
N THR A 290 -10.52 -0.34 -10.90
CA THR A 290 -10.76 -1.78 -10.73
C THR A 290 -12.21 -2.07 -10.35
N LEU A 291 -12.82 -1.28 -9.47
CA LEU A 291 -14.24 -1.41 -9.11
C LEU A 291 -15.15 -1.13 -10.31
N ALA A 292 -14.83 -0.12 -11.12
CA ALA A 292 -15.55 0.15 -12.37
C ALA A 292 -15.45 -1.02 -13.36
N LEU A 293 -14.26 -1.62 -13.50
CA LEU A 293 -14.05 -2.84 -14.31
C LEU A 293 -14.88 -4.02 -13.80
N LEU A 294 -14.93 -4.25 -12.49
CA LEU A 294 -15.71 -5.33 -11.90
C LEU A 294 -17.22 -5.11 -12.09
N ALA A 295 -17.69 -3.87 -11.97
CA ALA A 295 -19.08 -3.52 -12.24
C ALA A 295 -19.45 -3.77 -13.72
N LEU A 296 -18.60 -3.38 -14.67
CA LEU A 296 -18.79 -3.67 -16.08
C LEU A 296 -18.76 -5.17 -16.37
N ALA A 297 -17.81 -5.90 -15.79
CA ALA A 297 -17.71 -7.35 -15.97
C ALA A 297 -18.96 -8.07 -15.44
N ALA A 298 -19.53 -7.60 -14.33
CA ALA A 298 -20.80 -8.09 -13.80
C ALA A 298 -21.98 -7.80 -14.75
N ILE A 299 -22.06 -6.57 -15.29
CA ILE A 299 -23.08 -6.19 -16.30
C ILE A 299 -22.94 -7.05 -17.57
N HIS A 300 -21.71 -7.30 -18.03
CA HIS A 300 -21.47 -8.18 -19.18
C HIS A 300 -21.90 -9.60 -18.90
N ARG A 301 -21.53 -10.16 -17.75
CA ARG A 301 -21.82 -11.55 -17.38
C ARG A 301 -23.31 -11.81 -17.19
N TRP A 302 -24.01 -10.96 -16.44
CA TRP A 302 -25.40 -11.20 -16.04
C TRP A 302 -26.42 -10.47 -16.91
N GLY A 303 -26.03 -9.37 -17.56
CA GLY A 303 -26.90 -8.53 -18.37
C GLY A 303 -26.77 -8.79 -19.87
N LEU A 304 -25.57 -8.60 -20.43
CA LEU A 304 -25.36 -8.50 -21.89
C LEU A 304 -25.07 -9.86 -22.56
N ALA A 305 -24.20 -10.69 -21.97
CA ALA A 305 -23.83 -12.00 -22.54
C ALA A 305 -25.04 -12.94 -22.74
N PRO A 306 -26.04 -13.02 -21.81
CA PRO A 306 -27.24 -13.82 -22.04
C PRO A 306 -28.10 -13.31 -23.20
N ARG A 307 -27.93 -12.06 -23.65
CA ARG A 307 -28.74 -11.42 -24.71
C ARG A 307 -28.07 -11.43 -26.08
N LEU A 308 -26.87 -12.00 -26.19
CA LEU A 308 -26.04 -11.99 -27.39
C LEU A 308 -26.74 -12.58 -28.63
N HIS A 309 -27.67 -13.52 -28.43
CA HIS A 309 -28.42 -14.18 -29.51
C HIS A 309 -29.68 -13.42 -29.96
N ARG A 310 -30.05 -12.32 -29.30
CA ARG A 310 -31.35 -11.65 -29.52
C ARG A 310 -31.35 -10.63 -30.65
N SER A 311 -30.24 -9.92 -30.88
CA SER A 311 -30.17 -8.87 -31.91
C SER A 311 -28.71 -8.52 -32.28
N PRO A 312 -28.45 -7.94 -33.48
CA PRO A 312 -27.10 -7.52 -33.87
C PRO A 312 -26.65 -6.33 -33.01
N ALA A 313 -27.59 -5.49 -32.58
CA ALA A 313 -27.36 -4.39 -31.65
C ALA A 313 -26.81 -4.91 -30.30
N SER A 314 -27.33 -6.03 -29.77
CA SER A 314 -26.82 -6.64 -28.53
C SER A 314 -25.34 -7.00 -28.62
N ARG A 315 -24.87 -7.40 -29.81
CA ARG A 315 -23.47 -7.73 -30.06
C ARG A 315 -22.58 -6.49 -30.15
N LEU A 316 -23.04 -5.44 -30.85
CA LEU A 316 -22.30 -4.18 -30.92
C LEU A 316 -22.15 -3.55 -29.52
N VAL A 317 -23.20 -3.61 -28.69
CA VAL A 317 -23.15 -3.16 -27.29
C VAL A 317 -22.15 -3.97 -26.49
N LEU A 318 -22.09 -5.30 -26.67
CA LEU A 318 -21.09 -6.14 -26.00
C LEU A 318 -19.67 -5.82 -26.46
N LEU A 319 -19.44 -5.65 -27.77
CA LEU A 319 -18.12 -5.29 -28.31
C LEU A 319 -17.65 -3.91 -27.82
N ALA A 320 -18.54 -2.92 -27.81
CA ALA A 320 -18.28 -1.61 -27.25
C ALA A 320 -17.96 -1.70 -25.75
N GLY A 321 -18.72 -2.51 -25.01
CA GLY A 321 -18.48 -2.77 -23.59
C GLY A 321 -17.12 -3.41 -23.31
N ILE A 322 -16.72 -4.43 -24.06
CA ILE A 322 -15.38 -5.04 -23.96
C ILE A 322 -14.29 -4.02 -24.34
N GLY A 323 -14.56 -3.15 -25.33
CA GLY A 323 -13.66 -2.04 -25.67
C GLY A 323 -13.47 -1.04 -24.52
N ILE A 324 -14.55 -0.69 -23.82
CA ILE A 324 -14.51 0.16 -22.62
C ILE A 324 -13.75 -0.54 -21.48
N GLU A 325 -13.99 -1.84 -21.25
CA GLU A 325 -13.22 -2.62 -20.28
C GLU A 325 -11.74 -2.64 -20.61
N LEU A 326 -11.38 -2.81 -21.90
CA LEU A 326 -9.99 -2.75 -22.31
C LEU A 326 -9.37 -1.37 -22.04
N CYS A 327 -10.09 -0.29 -22.33
CA CYS A 327 -9.60 1.07 -22.03
C CYS A 327 -9.38 1.29 -20.53
N LEU A 328 -10.34 0.88 -19.69
CA LEU A 328 -10.22 0.97 -18.23
C LEU A 328 -9.12 0.05 -17.68
N GLY A 329 -8.94 -1.13 -18.28
CA GLY A 329 -7.86 -2.06 -17.94
C GLY A 329 -6.49 -1.48 -18.26
N LEU A 330 -6.34 -0.86 -19.44
CA LEU A 330 -5.11 -0.15 -19.81
C LEU A 330 -4.86 1.07 -18.91
N ALA A 331 -5.89 1.83 -18.56
CA ALA A 331 -5.78 2.93 -17.59
C ALA A 331 -5.33 2.41 -16.21
N THR A 332 -5.85 1.25 -15.77
CA THR A 332 -5.45 0.59 -14.52
C THR A 332 -3.97 0.18 -14.55
N PHE A 333 -3.47 -0.33 -15.68
CA PHE A 333 -2.03 -0.62 -15.85
C PHE A 333 -1.17 0.64 -15.89
N ALA A 334 -1.63 1.72 -16.51
CA ALA A 334 -0.91 2.99 -16.49
C ALA A 334 -0.77 3.56 -15.06
N VAL A 335 -1.86 3.54 -14.28
CA VAL A 335 -1.82 3.94 -12.86
C VAL A 335 -0.97 2.97 -12.04
N ALA A 336 -1.02 1.66 -12.28
CA ALA A 336 -0.16 0.70 -11.60
C ALA A 336 1.33 0.89 -11.93
N ALA A 337 1.67 1.24 -13.17
CA ALA A 337 3.03 1.56 -13.58
C ALA A 337 3.53 2.87 -12.93
N HIS A 338 2.64 3.86 -12.78
CA HIS A 338 2.91 5.09 -12.02
C HIS A 338 3.18 4.80 -10.55
N LEU A 339 2.30 4.04 -9.91
CA LEU A 339 2.41 3.63 -8.52
C LEU A 339 3.74 2.89 -8.26
N ALA A 340 4.15 2.02 -9.18
CA ALA A 340 5.40 1.29 -9.09
C ALA A 340 6.66 2.14 -9.36
N ALA A 341 6.52 3.44 -9.66
CA ALA A 341 7.62 4.39 -9.76
C ALA A 341 7.70 5.33 -8.54
N GLN A 342 6.65 5.39 -7.72
CA GLN A 342 6.59 6.21 -6.51
C GLN A 342 7.14 5.44 -5.30
N PRO A 343 7.76 6.10 -4.31
CA PRO A 343 8.06 5.46 -3.02
C PRO A 343 6.77 4.97 -2.33
N PRO A 344 6.80 3.86 -1.59
CA PRO A 344 5.64 3.38 -0.83
C PRO A 344 5.22 4.43 0.21
N ALA A 345 3.91 4.51 0.46
CA ALA A 345 3.37 5.44 1.45
C ALA A 345 3.93 5.23 2.87
N VAL A 346 4.33 4.00 3.23
CA VAL A 346 5.01 3.71 4.51
C VAL A 346 6.41 4.31 4.64
N HIS A 347 6.99 4.82 3.55
CA HIS A 347 8.30 5.48 3.54
C HIS A 347 8.18 7.00 3.35
N GLU A 348 6.96 7.53 3.28
CA GLU A 348 6.68 8.96 3.14
C GLU A 348 5.96 9.51 4.37
N GLN A 349 6.24 10.76 4.71
CA GLN A 349 5.46 11.47 5.73
C GLN A 349 4.16 11.97 5.09
N PRO A 350 2.98 11.54 5.56
CA PRO A 350 1.73 11.94 4.95
C PRO A 350 1.44 13.42 5.21
N VAL A 351 1.00 14.14 4.17
CA VAL A 351 0.48 15.50 4.28
C VAL A 351 -1.04 15.45 4.26
N TRP A 352 -1.65 15.58 5.43
CA TRP A 352 -3.10 15.46 5.56
C TRP A 352 -3.82 16.64 4.89
N PRO A 353 -4.73 16.39 3.92
CA PRO A 353 -5.30 17.46 3.10
C PRO A 353 -6.56 18.10 3.69
N TYR A 354 -7.11 17.58 4.80
CA TYR A 354 -8.40 18.02 5.35
C TYR A 354 -8.25 18.70 6.71
N PRO A 355 -9.13 19.66 7.06
CA PRO A 355 -9.09 20.34 8.36
C PRO A 355 -9.58 19.45 9.54
N LEU A 356 -10.18 18.31 9.24
CA LEU A 356 -10.71 17.35 10.21
C LEU A 356 -10.10 15.98 9.99
N ARG A 357 -9.93 15.22 11.05
CA ARG A 357 -9.51 13.81 11.00
C ARG A 357 -10.36 12.94 11.91
N PRO A 358 -10.47 11.63 11.64
CA PRO A 358 -11.14 10.71 12.54
C PRO A 358 -10.49 10.66 13.92
N ASP A 359 -11.33 10.69 14.94
CA ASP A 359 -10.96 10.45 16.32
C ASP A 359 -11.21 8.99 16.69
N TRP A 360 -10.21 8.14 16.53
CA TRP A 360 -10.32 6.73 16.92
C TRP A 360 -10.52 6.50 18.41
N GLN A 361 -10.07 7.41 19.27
CA GLN A 361 -10.26 7.30 20.71
C GLN A 361 -11.70 7.63 21.12
N ALA A 362 -12.43 8.42 20.32
CA ALA A 362 -13.84 8.68 20.58
C ALA A 362 -14.67 7.39 20.46
N TRP A 363 -14.31 6.46 19.57
CA TRP A 363 -15.11 5.27 19.29
C TRP A 363 -15.27 4.32 20.48
N SER A 364 -14.33 4.34 21.42
CA SER A 364 -14.44 3.55 22.66
C SER A 364 -15.37 4.20 23.69
N LYS A 365 -15.71 5.48 23.53
CA LYS A 365 -16.46 6.25 24.52
C LYS A 365 -17.96 5.98 24.44
N PRO A 366 -18.68 5.90 25.58
CA PRO A 366 -20.11 5.54 25.61
C PRO A 366 -20.99 6.47 24.77
N TYR A 367 -20.71 7.78 24.79
CA TYR A 367 -21.47 8.77 24.03
C TYR A 367 -21.33 8.58 22.51
N ALA A 368 -20.14 8.22 22.03
CA ALA A 368 -19.92 7.94 20.61
C ALA A 368 -20.66 6.67 20.14
N ARG A 369 -20.77 5.65 21.00
CA ARG A 369 -21.56 4.45 20.69
C ARG A 369 -23.06 4.76 20.59
N ARG A 370 -23.56 5.68 21.42
CA ARG A 370 -24.95 6.15 21.35
C ARG A 370 -25.24 6.83 20.02
N GLU A 371 -24.38 7.76 19.60
CA GLU A 371 -24.52 8.43 18.30
C GLU A 371 -24.43 7.44 17.13
N LEU A 372 -23.61 6.39 17.24
CA LEU A 372 -23.52 5.35 16.20
C LEU A 372 -24.82 4.53 16.13
N GLY A 373 -25.41 4.22 17.29
CA GLY A 373 -26.72 3.57 17.36
C GLY A 373 -27.80 4.41 16.69
N LEU A 374 -27.80 5.73 16.90
CA LEU A 374 -28.70 6.66 16.21
C LEU A 374 -28.45 6.65 14.70
N ALA A 375 -27.19 6.71 14.27
CA ALA A 375 -26.80 6.65 12.86
C ALA A 375 -27.34 5.38 12.16
N LEU A 376 -27.13 4.22 12.81
CA LEU A 376 -27.60 2.92 12.31
C LEU A 376 -29.13 2.82 12.30
N ALA A 377 -29.81 3.37 13.30
CA ALA A 377 -31.27 3.44 13.33
C ALA A 377 -31.82 4.27 12.15
N TRP A 378 -31.22 5.43 11.86
CA TRP A 378 -31.61 6.25 10.71
C TRP A 378 -31.31 5.56 9.37
N LEU A 379 -30.14 4.92 9.23
CA LEU A 379 -29.77 4.16 8.04
C LEU A 379 -30.73 2.99 7.77
N THR A 380 -31.09 2.23 8.81
CA THR A 380 -32.03 1.10 8.69
C THR A 380 -33.44 1.57 8.34
N LEU A 381 -33.92 2.67 8.95
CA LEU A 381 -35.19 3.29 8.58
C LEU A 381 -35.19 3.79 7.12
N GLY A 382 -34.10 4.42 6.67
CA GLY A 382 -33.94 4.88 5.30
C GLY A 382 -33.92 3.73 4.29
N LEU A 383 -33.17 2.65 4.58
CA LEU A 383 -33.13 1.44 3.75
C LEU A 383 -34.51 0.77 3.68
N ALA A 384 -35.21 0.64 4.81
CA ALA A 384 -36.55 0.08 4.86
C ALA A 384 -37.54 0.90 4.00
N ALA A 385 -37.46 2.23 4.06
CA ALA A 385 -38.26 3.11 3.21
C ALA A 385 -37.94 2.95 1.72
N ALA A 386 -36.65 2.82 1.36
CA ALA A 386 -36.22 2.60 -0.02
C ALA A 386 -36.65 1.23 -0.56
N VAL A 387 -36.52 0.16 0.22
CA VAL A 387 -37.01 -1.18 -0.16
C VAL A 387 -38.53 -1.18 -0.32
N TRP A 388 -39.26 -0.56 0.60
CA TRP A 388 -40.71 -0.40 0.50
C TRP A 388 -41.12 0.39 -0.77
N LEU A 389 -40.35 1.42 -1.13
CA LEU A 389 -40.53 2.15 -2.39
C LEU A 389 -40.34 1.24 -3.61
N VAL A 390 -39.24 0.49 -3.68
CA VAL A 390 -38.98 -0.42 -4.81
C VAL A 390 -40.08 -1.47 -4.93
N LEU A 391 -40.52 -2.05 -3.81
CA LEU A 391 -41.60 -3.04 -3.78
C LEU A 391 -42.96 -2.45 -4.19
N THR A 392 -43.27 -1.21 -3.81
CA THR A 392 -44.51 -0.54 -4.21
C THR A 392 -44.52 -0.15 -5.68
N LEU A 393 -43.38 0.29 -6.23
CA LEU A 393 -43.20 0.55 -7.66
C LEU A 393 -43.30 -0.75 -8.50
N ALA A 394 -42.69 -1.83 -8.01
CA ALA A 394 -42.74 -3.13 -8.67
C ALA A 394 -44.15 -3.75 -8.67
N ARG A 395 -44.95 -3.53 -7.62
CA ARG A 395 -46.31 -4.09 -7.49
C ARG A 395 -47.40 -3.34 -8.23
N ARG A 396 -47.25 -2.03 -8.48
CA ARG A 396 -48.40 -1.19 -8.93
C ARG A 396 -48.34 -0.69 -10.37
N GLY A 397 -47.28 -0.97 -11.12
CA GLY A 397 -47.09 -0.38 -12.44
C GLY A 397 -46.89 1.14 -12.35
N LEU A 398 -46.09 1.70 -13.25
CA LEU A 398 -45.47 3.01 -13.08
C LEU A 398 -46.42 4.22 -13.16
N THR A 399 -47.74 4.05 -13.24
CA THR A 399 -48.62 5.10 -13.81
C THR A 399 -49.65 5.74 -12.90
N ARG A 400 -49.83 5.35 -11.62
CA ARG A 400 -50.83 6.06 -10.78
C ARG A 400 -50.67 5.92 -9.26
N SER A 401 -49.70 6.60 -8.65
CA SER A 401 -49.64 6.69 -7.18
C SER A 401 -48.95 7.97 -6.71
N ARG A 402 -49.68 9.10 -6.74
CA ARG A 402 -49.27 10.36 -6.07
C ARG A 402 -48.92 10.12 -4.58
N ARG A 403 -49.61 9.17 -3.92
CA ARG A 403 -49.36 8.80 -2.51
C ARG A 403 -47.98 8.15 -2.27
N ALA A 404 -47.45 7.38 -3.23
CA ALA A 404 -46.08 6.85 -3.11
C ALA A 404 -45.03 7.96 -3.25
N ALA A 405 -45.26 8.94 -4.14
CA ALA A 405 -44.39 10.10 -4.27
C ALA A 405 -44.36 10.97 -2.99
N TRP A 406 -45.49 11.15 -2.30
CA TRP A 406 -45.55 11.86 -1.00
C TRP A 406 -44.79 11.14 0.13
N LEU A 407 -44.81 9.80 0.17
CA LEU A 407 -44.07 9.03 1.17
C LEU A 407 -42.57 8.96 0.88
N VAL A 408 -42.17 8.98 -0.39
CA VAL A 408 -40.75 9.09 -0.80
C VAL A 408 -40.19 10.47 -0.54
N THR A 409 -40.93 11.52 -0.89
CA THR A 409 -40.55 12.90 -0.58
C THR A 409 -40.55 13.16 0.93
N GLY A 410 -41.47 12.56 1.68
CA GLY A 410 -41.45 12.55 3.14
C GLY A 410 -40.23 11.81 3.71
N GLY A 411 -39.87 10.64 3.17
CA GLY A 411 -38.68 9.89 3.57
C GLY A 411 -37.36 10.60 3.23
N LEU A 412 -37.24 11.15 2.02
CA LEU A 412 -36.12 12.02 1.64
C LEU A 412 -36.10 13.30 2.48
N GLY A 413 -37.27 13.85 2.81
CA GLY A 413 -37.46 15.01 3.67
C GLY A 413 -36.98 14.75 5.11
N CYS A 414 -37.32 13.59 5.68
CA CYS A 414 -36.82 13.18 6.99
C CYS A 414 -35.31 12.90 6.98
N ALA A 415 -34.78 12.28 5.92
CA ALA A 415 -33.34 12.05 5.79
C ALA A 415 -32.56 13.37 5.63
N THR A 416 -33.07 14.30 4.82
CA THR A 416 -32.48 15.64 4.66
C THR A 416 -32.61 16.47 5.93
N LEU A 417 -33.73 16.36 6.67
CA LEU A 417 -33.91 17.02 7.96
C LEU A 417 -32.98 16.43 9.03
N ALA A 418 -32.77 15.11 9.07
CA ALA A 418 -31.81 14.47 9.98
C ALA A 418 -30.38 14.94 9.71
N ILE A 419 -29.99 15.06 8.43
CA ILE A 419 -28.69 15.64 8.02
C ILE A 419 -28.61 17.12 8.42
N ALA A 420 -29.68 17.90 8.21
CA ALA A 420 -29.73 19.32 8.55
C ALA A 420 -29.68 19.61 10.06
N LEU A 421 -30.15 18.66 10.88
CA LEU A 421 -30.15 18.76 12.34
C LEU A 421 -28.89 18.15 13.00
N ASP A 422 -27.90 17.72 12.20
CA ASP A 422 -26.67 17.05 12.69
C ASP A 422 -27.00 15.85 13.59
N VAL A 423 -27.99 15.04 13.19
CA VAL A 423 -28.39 13.79 13.87
C VAL A 423 -28.06 12.62 12.94
N PRO A 424 -27.02 11.83 13.22
CA PRO A 424 -26.14 11.85 14.39
C PRO A 424 -25.11 12.99 14.37
N ASN A 425 -24.63 13.40 15.54
CA ASN A 425 -23.60 14.43 15.64
C ASN A 425 -22.26 13.85 15.19
N VAL A 426 -21.94 14.02 13.91
CA VAL A 426 -20.75 13.41 13.30
C VAL A 426 -19.45 13.99 13.86
N ARG A 427 -19.49 15.18 14.46
CA ARG A 427 -18.33 15.83 15.08
C ARG A 427 -17.81 15.07 16.29
N VAL A 428 -18.61 14.20 16.88
CA VAL A 428 -18.19 13.30 17.96
C VAL A 428 -17.05 12.36 17.53
N TRP A 429 -16.97 12.01 16.24
CA TRP A 429 -15.92 11.14 15.71
C TRP A 429 -14.84 11.89 14.93
N LEU A 430 -14.86 13.23 14.94
CA LEU A 430 -13.93 14.07 14.22
C LEU A 430 -13.22 15.02 15.18
N ARG A 431 -11.93 15.23 14.98
CA ARG A 431 -11.16 16.26 15.69
C ARG A 431 -10.49 17.19 14.68
N PRO A 432 -10.19 18.46 15.07
CA PRO A 432 -9.35 19.34 14.27
C PRO A 432 -8.04 18.63 13.91
N ALA A 433 -7.63 18.80 12.66
CA ALA A 433 -6.43 18.20 12.10
C ALA A 433 -5.49 19.29 11.58
N TYR A 434 -4.21 18.96 11.58
CA TYR A 434 -3.14 19.73 10.95
C TYR A 434 -2.62 18.93 9.76
N THR A 435 -1.91 19.60 8.86
CA THR A 435 -1.21 18.93 7.74
C THR A 435 -0.25 17.86 8.22
N SER A 436 0.31 18.03 9.41
CA SER A 436 1.20 17.09 10.09
C SER A 436 0.49 16.00 10.89
N SER A 437 -0.85 15.99 11.07
CA SER A 437 -1.54 15.12 12.05
C SER A 437 -1.21 13.63 11.98
N PHE A 438 -0.92 13.11 10.79
CA PHE A 438 -0.58 11.69 10.58
C PHE A 438 0.94 11.44 10.43
N GLN A 439 1.76 12.47 10.63
CA GLN A 439 3.21 12.35 10.60
C GLN A 439 3.73 11.76 11.91
N HIS A 440 4.84 11.05 11.79
CA HIS A 440 5.58 10.49 12.91
C HIS A 440 6.91 11.21 13.07
N SER A 441 7.37 11.36 14.32
CA SER A 441 8.65 12.03 14.58
C SER A 441 9.80 11.24 13.93
N PRO A 442 10.58 11.83 13.01
CA PRO A 442 11.68 11.14 12.31
C PRO A 442 12.92 10.96 13.20
N THR A 443 12.94 11.58 14.37
CA THR A 443 14.05 11.56 15.34
C THR A 443 14.08 10.30 16.22
N GLY A 444 13.04 9.47 16.15
CA GLY A 444 12.91 8.24 16.93
C GLY A 444 12.72 8.46 18.44
N TYR A 445 12.38 9.68 18.88
CA TYR A 445 12.36 10.05 20.30
C TYR A 445 13.70 9.73 21.00
N GLY A 446 14.82 10.05 20.31
CA GLY A 446 16.18 9.74 20.77
C GLY A 446 16.77 10.78 21.71
N ALA A 447 17.78 10.36 22.49
CA ALA A 447 18.52 11.22 23.42
C ALA A 447 18.99 12.53 22.80
N ALA A 448 19.63 12.43 21.62
CA ALA A 448 20.19 13.55 20.90
C ALA A 448 19.13 14.60 20.52
N SER A 449 17.94 14.14 20.14
CA SER A 449 16.81 15.01 19.78
C SER A 449 16.29 15.77 21.00
N ILE A 450 16.10 15.06 22.13
CA ILE A 450 15.67 15.65 23.40
C ILE A 450 16.71 16.65 23.91
N ALA A 451 18.00 16.31 23.82
CA ALA A 451 19.09 17.17 24.27
C ALA A 451 19.18 18.47 23.45
N ARG A 452 19.12 18.38 22.11
CA ARG A 452 19.10 19.57 21.24
C ARG A 452 17.83 20.40 21.42
N GLY A 453 16.68 19.77 21.63
CA GLY A 453 15.45 20.46 22.00
C GLY A 453 15.58 21.20 23.34
N ALA A 454 16.17 20.56 24.35
CA ALA A 454 16.44 21.16 25.66
C ALA A 454 17.38 22.37 25.57
N GLU A 455 18.50 22.24 24.86
CA GLU A 455 19.45 23.34 24.63
C GLU A 455 18.77 24.53 23.96
N ARG A 456 17.93 24.26 22.96
CA ARG A 456 17.17 25.29 22.25
C ARG A 456 16.20 26.02 23.17
N VAL A 457 15.45 25.28 23.99
CA VAL A 457 14.53 25.88 24.97
C VAL A 457 15.29 26.73 25.99
N GLN A 458 16.43 26.24 26.49
CA GLN A 458 17.27 26.98 27.43
C GLN A 458 17.85 28.26 26.84
N ARG A 459 18.31 28.22 25.59
CA ARG A 459 18.93 29.36 24.91
C ARG A 459 17.91 30.46 24.55
N ASP A 460 16.75 30.06 24.04
CA ASP A 460 15.85 30.98 23.34
C ASP A 460 14.59 31.34 24.15
N CYS A 461 14.41 30.80 25.36
CA CYS A 461 13.32 31.20 26.25
C CYS A 461 13.45 32.67 26.69
N ARG A 462 12.33 33.40 26.68
CA ARG A 462 12.26 34.85 27.00
C ARG A 462 11.48 35.20 28.27
N ILE A 463 10.82 34.22 28.89
CA ILE A 463 10.01 34.38 30.11
C ILE A 463 10.50 33.42 31.19
N ASP A 464 9.78 33.31 32.31
CA ASP A 464 10.10 32.50 33.48
C ASP A 464 10.08 30.98 33.21
N CYS A 465 11.07 30.49 32.45
CA CYS A 465 11.26 29.07 32.19
C CYS A 465 11.86 28.35 33.40
N PHE A 466 11.47 27.08 33.58
CA PHE A 466 12.00 26.17 34.59
C PHE A 466 11.68 26.54 36.05
N LEU A 467 10.74 27.46 36.29
CA LEU A 467 10.26 27.76 37.65
C LEU A 467 9.40 26.61 38.21
N PRO A 468 9.32 26.41 39.53
CA PRO A 468 8.49 25.36 40.11
C PRO A 468 6.99 25.54 39.90
N GLU A 469 6.47 26.76 40.10
CA GLU A 469 5.02 27.05 40.14
C GLU A 469 4.45 27.66 38.84
N ASP A 470 5.28 28.24 37.95
CA ASP A 470 4.84 28.91 36.71
C ASP A 470 5.75 28.61 35.50
N ASP A 471 6.13 27.33 35.33
CA ASP A 471 6.99 26.91 34.22
C ASP A 471 6.30 27.00 32.86
N ALA A 472 6.63 28.01 32.06
CA ALA A 472 6.11 28.13 30.69
C ALA A 472 6.54 26.98 29.75
N THR A 473 7.50 26.14 30.15
CA THR A 473 7.88 24.93 29.41
C THR A 473 7.08 23.68 29.80
N ASP A 474 6.28 23.76 30.88
CA ASP A 474 5.42 22.65 31.30
C ASP A 474 4.12 22.63 30.50
N LEU A 475 4.05 21.70 29.54
CA LEU A 475 2.88 21.51 28.70
C LEU A 475 1.90 20.46 29.22
N SER A 476 2.06 20.00 30.47
CA SER A 476 1.15 19.05 31.11
C SER A 476 -0.31 19.53 31.11
N PRO A 477 -0.63 20.82 31.38
CA PRO A 477 -2.00 21.32 31.34
C PRO A 477 -2.70 21.19 29.97
N TYR A 478 -1.93 21.12 28.88
CA TYR A 478 -2.47 21.02 27.51
C TYR A 478 -2.72 19.57 27.05
N ASN A 479 -2.52 18.59 27.95
CA ASN A 479 -2.67 17.16 27.69
C ASN A 479 -1.92 16.72 26.41
N ILE A 480 -0.70 17.21 26.22
CA ILE A 480 0.09 16.91 25.02
C ILE A 480 0.47 15.43 24.92
N TRP A 481 0.50 14.72 26.05
CA TRP A 481 0.78 13.29 26.08
C TRP A 481 -0.27 12.48 25.30
N GLY A 482 -1.54 12.89 25.36
CA GLY A 482 -2.64 12.25 24.62
C GLY A 482 -2.62 12.49 23.10
N ARG A 483 -1.75 13.37 22.60
CA ARG A 483 -1.70 13.77 21.18
C ARG A 483 -0.75 12.87 20.38
N ALA A 484 -1.06 12.64 19.11
CA ALA A 484 -0.08 12.05 18.19
C ALA A 484 1.06 13.05 17.91
N ASP A 485 2.22 12.55 17.50
CA ASP A 485 3.41 13.39 17.26
C ASP A 485 3.11 14.49 16.24
N GLY A 486 2.52 14.09 15.13
CA GLY A 486 2.02 14.99 14.11
C GLY A 486 1.02 16.05 14.57
N ASP A 487 0.11 15.70 15.48
CA ASP A 487 -0.83 16.68 16.03
C ASP A 487 -0.14 17.65 16.98
N LEU A 488 0.81 17.16 17.78
CA LEU A 488 1.59 18.00 18.68
C LEU A 488 2.45 18.97 17.88
N TYR A 489 3.13 18.50 16.83
CA TYR A 489 3.87 19.32 15.89
C TYR A 489 3.00 20.45 15.30
N GLY A 490 1.82 20.08 14.79
CA GLY A 490 0.90 21.04 14.18
C GLY A 490 0.31 22.03 15.19
N TRP A 491 -0.02 21.56 16.39
CA TRP A 491 -0.52 22.41 17.48
C TRP A 491 0.54 23.37 18.01
N LEU A 492 1.82 22.94 18.11
CA LEU A 492 2.92 23.81 18.50
C LEU A 492 3.04 25.00 17.53
N LEU A 493 2.93 24.74 16.23
CA LEU A 493 3.00 25.77 15.19
C LEU A 493 1.76 26.66 15.12
N ALA A 494 0.57 26.04 15.11
CA ALA A 494 -0.66 26.76 14.80
C ALA A 494 -1.32 27.41 16.02
N THR A 495 -1.00 26.96 17.23
CA THR A 495 -1.67 27.40 18.47
C THR A 495 -0.67 27.88 19.51
N PHE A 496 0.35 27.08 19.84
CA PHE A 496 1.26 27.41 20.94
C PHE A 496 2.14 28.64 20.61
N ASP A 497 2.74 28.65 19.42
CA ASP A 497 3.61 29.73 18.91
C ASP A 497 2.83 31.03 18.60
N THR A 498 1.58 30.89 18.17
CA THR A 498 0.76 32.01 17.66
C THR A 498 -0.04 32.73 18.73
N ILE A 499 -0.60 32.01 19.72
CA ILE A 499 -1.49 32.60 20.74
C ILE A 499 -0.69 33.25 21.89
N GLY A 500 0.65 33.13 21.88
CA GLY A 500 1.52 33.79 22.87
C GLY A 500 1.64 33.07 24.21
N HIS A 501 1.23 31.80 24.28
CA HIS A 501 1.49 30.93 25.43
C HIS A 501 2.85 30.22 25.35
N SER A 502 3.58 30.37 24.24
CA SER A 502 4.93 29.83 24.13
C SER A 502 5.93 30.63 24.97
N PRO A 503 6.96 29.99 25.54
CA PRO A 503 8.07 30.68 26.20
C PRO A 503 8.99 31.46 25.25
N PHE A 504 8.69 31.46 23.96
CA PHE A 504 9.52 32.02 22.90
C PHE A 504 8.95 33.33 22.35
N ALA A 505 9.73 33.98 21.49
CA ALA A 505 9.21 35.05 20.64
C ALA A 505 8.06 34.54 19.77
N HIS A 506 7.07 35.38 19.49
CA HIS A 506 6.00 35.05 18.56
C HIS A 506 6.56 34.62 17.19
N GLY A 507 6.10 33.47 16.68
CA GLY A 507 6.54 32.92 15.39
C GLY A 507 7.90 32.21 15.43
N TYR A 508 8.51 32.04 16.60
CA TYR A 508 9.82 31.41 16.74
C TYR A 508 9.79 29.95 16.26
N ILE A 509 8.82 29.16 16.69
CA ILE A 509 8.72 27.74 16.31
C ILE A 509 8.45 27.62 14.81
N GLY A 510 7.62 28.51 14.26
CA GLY A 510 7.37 28.64 12.83
C GLY A 510 8.63 28.91 12.00
N ALA A 511 9.60 29.65 12.53
CA ALA A 511 10.85 29.99 11.84
C ALA A 511 11.90 28.86 11.85
N LEU A 512 11.74 27.85 12.71
CA LEU A 512 12.67 26.72 12.81
C LEU A 512 12.62 25.79 11.59
N GLU A 513 13.74 25.12 11.30
CA GLU A 513 13.78 24.04 10.32
C GLU A 513 12.87 22.86 10.74
N PRO A 514 12.35 22.05 9.79
CA PRO A 514 11.43 20.96 10.11
C PRO A 514 11.95 19.98 11.16
N LEU A 515 13.24 19.61 11.10
CA LEU A 515 13.87 18.72 12.08
C LEU A 515 13.92 19.35 13.47
N GLN A 516 14.24 20.64 13.57
CA GLN A 516 14.35 21.36 14.84
C GLN A 516 12.99 21.45 15.56
N ARG A 517 11.89 21.54 14.81
CA ARG A 517 10.54 21.48 15.38
C ARG A 517 10.23 20.10 15.97
N TRP A 518 10.71 19.01 15.34
CA TRP A 518 10.59 17.66 15.89
C TRP A 518 11.42 17.48 17.17
N GLU A 519 12.60 18.10 17.25
CA GLU A 519 13.41 18.12 18.48
C GLU A 519 12.65 18.79 19.64
N LEU A 520 11.92 19.87 19.37
CA LEU A 520 11.03 20.48 20.37
C LEU A 520 9.88 19.55 20.78
N VAL A 521 9.27 18.83 19.82
CA VAL A 521 8.22 17.83 20.12
C VAL A 521 8.74 16.78 21.10
N ASP A 522 9.92 16.22 20.85
CA ASP A 522 10.53 15.21 21.71
C ASP A 522 10.88 15.79 23.08
N TYR A 523 11.47 16.99 23.12
CA TYR A 523 11.80 17.68 24.36
C TYR A 523 10.55 17.90 25.24
N PHE A 524 9.47 18.47 24.67
CA PHE A 524 8.25 18.72 25.45
C PHE A 524 7.58 17.43 25.94
N ARG A 525 7.66 16.34 25.16
CA ARG A 525 7.20 15.02 25.62
C ARG A 525 8.01 14.53 26.83
N ALA A 526 9.35 14.64 26.77
CA ALA A 526 10.21 14.26 27.88
C ALA A 526 9.97 15.15 29.12
N ARG A 527 9.74 16.45 28.91
CA ARG A 527 9.44 17.40 29.98
C ARG A 527 8.12 17.08 30.69
N VAL A 528 7.05 16.74 29.96
CA VAL A 528 5.78 16.32 30.56
C VAL A 528 5.93 15.01 31.33
N ALA A 529 6.78 14.09 30.88
CA ALA A 529 7.07 12.87 31.64
C ALA A 529 7.68 13.21 33.02
N SER A 530 8.55 14.22 33.12
CA SER A 530 9.11 14.64 34.43
C SER A 530 8.07 15.18 35.39
N ARG A 531 7.08 15.93 34.89
CA ARG A 531 6.01 16.52 35.69
C ARG A 531 4.95 15.49 36.12
N ALA A 532 4.98 14.31 35.49
CA ALA A 532 4.14 13.18 35.86
C ALA A 532 4.75 12.27 36.96
N LEU A 533 5.97 12.54 37.43
CA LEU A 533 6.55 11.85 38.58
C LEU A 533 5.85 12.27 39.88
N ASP A 534 5.39 11.30 40.67
CA ASP A 534 4.88 11.55 42.00
C ASP A 534 5.98 11.58 43.07
N ALA A 535 5.58 11.88 44.31
CA ALA A 535 6.49 11.96 45.46
C ALA A 535 7.19 10.63 45.78
N ASP A 536 6.63 9.49 45.36
CA ASP A 536 7.22 8.15 45.54
C ASP A 536 8.14 7.78 44.35
N GLY A 537 8.31 8.66 43.38
CA GLY A 537 9.09 8.43 42.17
C GLY A 537 8.38 7.53 41.15
N ARG A 538 7.06 7.40 41.19
CA ARG A 538 6.30 6.64 40.18
C ARG A 538 5.75 7.59 39.12
N TRP A 539 5.74 7.14 37.87
CA TRP A 539 5.11 7.89 36.79
C TRP A 539 3.59 7.70 36.79
N ARG A 540 2.85 8.82 36.81
CA ARG A 540 1.39 8.86 36.64
C ARG A 540 1.00 8.70 35.17
N GLY A 541 1.35 7.56 34.59
CA GLY A 541 0.95 7.16 33.25
C GLY A 541 2.00 6.39 32.45
N ALA A 542 1.56 5.91 31.28
CA ALA A 542 2.36 5.34 30.19
C ALA A 542 3.36 6.27 29.52
N PHE A 543 4.60 6.45 30.01
CA PHE A 543 5.63 7.21 29.31
C PHE A 543 6.75 6.29 28.79
N PRO A 544 7.15 6.34 27.51
CA PRO A 544 8.18 5.48 26.97
C PRO A 544 9.57 5.96 27.37
N VAL A 545 10.49 5.03 27.57
CA VAL A 545 11.93 5.35 27.63
C VAL A 545 12.35 5.91 26.27
N PRO A 546 13.02 7.08 26.20
CA PRO A 546 13.64 7.56 24.98
C PRO A 546 14.66 6.57 24.42
N ASP A 547 15.03 6.72 23.15
CA ASP A 547 16.14 5.95 22.60
C ASP A 547 17.47 6.51 23.14
N LEU A 548 17.84 6.04 24.33
CA LEU A 548 19.06 6.42 25.03
C LEU A 548 20.19 5.46 24.64
N PRO A 549 21.36 5.97 24.22
CA PRO A 549 22.57 5.16 24.18
C PRO A 549 23.03 4.87 25.61
N LEU A 550 23.15 3.59 25.93
CA LEU A 550 23.48 3.07 27.25
C LEU A 550 24.68 2.13 27.19
N ASP A 551 25.47 2.11 28.26
CA ASP A 551 26.50 1.09 28.46
C ASP A 551 25.93 -0.06 29.31
N CYS A 552 25.71 -1.21 28.69
CA CYS A 552 25.24 -2.42 29.34
C CYS A 552 26.37 -3.44 29.35
N HIS A 553 26.99 -3.68 30.51
CA HIS A 553 28.10 -4.63 30.65
C HIS A 553 29.29 -4.39 29.68
N GLY A 554 29.61 -3.13 29.37
CA GLY A 554 30.69 -2.76 28.46
C GLY A 554 30.27 -2.73 26.98
N GLN A 555 28.99 -2.97 26.67
CA GLN A 555 28.44 -2.88 25.32
C GLN A 555 27.57 -1.62 25.18
N ALA A 556 27.87 -0.80 24.17
CA ALA A 556 27.02 0.32 23.80
C ALA A 556 25.76 -0.19 23.09
N LEU A 557 24.62 -0.09 23.78
CA LEU A 557 23.32 -0.54 23.31
C LEU A 557 22.30 0.59 23.46
N ASN A 558 21.29 0.60 22.58
CA ASN A 558 20.21 1.57 22.63
C ASN A 558 19.04 1.04 23.46
N ALA A 559 18.42 1.88 24.29
CA ALA A 559 17.34 1.47 25.17
C ALA A 559 16.17 0.77 24.43
N THR A 560 15.88 1.18 23.19
CA THR A 560 14.83 0.54 22.37
C THR A 560 15.15 -0.92 21.99
N THR A 561 16.43 -1.29 21.92
CA THR A 561 16.88 -2.65 21.61
C THR A 561 16.81 -3.60 22.81
N LEU A 562 16.66 -3.04 24.02
CA LEU A 562 16.67 -3.78 25.29
C LEU A 562 15.27 -4.18 25.78
N ARG A 563 14.25 -4.08 24.91
CA ARG A 563 12.88 -4.52 25.23
C ARG A 563 12.82 -6.04 25.41
N GLY A 564 11.86 -6.49 26.22
CA GLY A 564 11.65 -7.91 26.55
C GLY A 564 11.98 -8.29 27.99
N GLY A 565 12.63 -7.40 28.75
CA GLY A 565 12.93 -7.57 30.18
C GLY A 565 12.89 -6.25 30.94
N VAL A 566 12.93 -6.31 32.27
CA VAL A 566 13.01 -5.10 33.10
C VAL A 566 14.37 -4.45 32.90
N LEU A 567 14.38 -3.15 32.59
CA LEU A 567 15.58 -2.38 32.33
C LEU A 567 15.81 -1.39 33.48
N ARG A 568 17.01 -1.42 34.07
CA ARG A 568 17.46 -0.47 35.09
C ARG A 568 18.50 0.45 34.47
N ILE A 569 18.19 1.73 34.43
CA ILE A 569 19.00 2.78 33.81
C ILE A 569 19.60 3.63 34.92
N VAL A 570 20.88 3.46 35.17
CA VAL A 570 21.61 4.11 36.27
C VAL A 570 22.41 5.28 35.72
N ALA A 571 22.28 6.45 36.34
CA ALA A 571 23.14 7.59 36.06
C ALA A 571 24.36 7.54 37.00
N PRO A 572 25.55 7.13 36.53
CA PRO A 572 26.71 6.98 37.40
C PRO A 572 27.18 8.32 37.97
N GLY A 573 27.65 8.30 39.22
CA GLY A 573 28.31 9.46 39.83
C GLY A 573 29.72 9.73 39.29
N PRO A 574 30.28 10.93 39.49
CA PRO A 574 31.65 11.23 39.11
C PRO A 574 32.61 10.26 39.83
N GLY A 575 33.38 9.47 39.05
CA GLY A 575 34.31 8.45 39.56
C GLY A 575 33.78 7.01 39.59
N ALA A 576 32.49 6.78 39.28
CA ALA A 576 31.91 5.43 39.19
C ALA A 576 31.92 4.84 37.76
N ALA A 577 32.51 5.55 36.79
CA ALA A 577 32.67 5.08 35.42
C ALA A 577 33.56 3.82 35.40
N GLY A 578 32.95 2.65 35.20
CA GLY A 578 33.62 1.36 35.18
C GLY A 578 33.36 0.46 36.40
N GLN A 579 32.62 0.90 37.42
CA GLN A 579 32.20 0.01 38.51
C GLN A 579 30.91 -0.71 38.12
N GLN A 580 31.04 -2.01 37.80
CA GLN A 580 29.90 -2.92 37.81
C GLN A 580 29.24 -2.82 39.19
N ALA A 581 27.98 -2.39 39.25
CA ALA A 581 27.20 -2.56 40.46
C ALA A 581 27.24 -4.06 40.81
N PRO A 582 27.63 -4.44 42.05
CA PRO A 582 27.67 -5.84 42.41
C PRO A 582 26.26 -6.39 42.23
N SER A 583 26.07 -7.32 41.30
CA SER A 583 24.82 -8.04 41.20
C SER A 583 24.68 -8.79 42.52
N ALA A 584 23.82 -8.32 43.41
CA ALA A 584 23.50 -9.11 44.58
C ALA A 584 22.95 -10.45 44.08
N ALA A 585 23.44 -11.56 44.63
CA ALA A 585 23.00 -12.90 44.23
C ALA A 585 21.49 -13.02 44.45
N GLY A 586 20.70 -12.76 43.40
CA GLY A 586 19.25 -12.55 43.47
C GLY A 586 18.71 -11.57 42.40
N GLU A 587 19.52 -10.65 41.89
CA GLU A 587 19.15 -9.59 40.93
C GLU A 587 19.08 -10.03 39.44
N ARG A 588 19.05 -11.34 39.13
CA ARG A 588 19.08 -11.88 37.74
C ARG A 588 17.90 -11.48 36.84
N GLN A 589 16.95 -10.68 37.33
CA GLN A 589 15.67 -10.40 36.68
C GLN A 589 15.65 -9.09 35.88
N ALA A 590 16.60 -8.17 36.10
CA ALA A 590 16.65 -6.88 35.41
C ALA A 590 18.03 -6.60 34.82
N GLN A 591 18.05 -6.12 33.58
CA GLN A 591 19.28 -5.70 32.91
C GLN A 591 19.69 -4.32 33.42
N VAL A 592 20.92 -4.20 33.93
CA VAL A 592 21.45 -2.94 34.47
C VAL A 592 22.33 -2.28 33.41
N CYS A 593 22.03 -1.04 33.07
CA CYS A 593 22.75 -0.25 32.09
C CYS A 593 23.02 1.16 32.61
N PHE A 594 24.10 1.77 32.13
CA PHE A 594 24.60 3.05 32.62
C PHE A 594 24.47 4.15 31.56
N VAL A 595 24.12 5.36 32.03
CA VAL A 595 24.07 6.56 31.18
C VAL A 595 25.44 7.23 31.15
N THR A 596 26.23 6.90 30.13
CA THR A 596 27.59 7.41 29.95
C THR A 596 27.67 8.56 28.97
N ASP A 597 26.82 8.55 27.94
CA ASP A 597 26.74 9.59 26.91
C ASP A 597 26.19 10.93 27.44
N ALA A 598 26.71 12.04 26.90
CA ALA A 598 26.36 13.39 27.35
C ALA A 598 24.93 13.79 26.97
N GLU A 599 24.50 13.51 25.73
CA GLU A 599 23.14 13.79 25.27
C GLU A 599 22.13 12.89 25.99
N ALA A 600 22.48 11.62 26.21
CA ALA A 600 21.68 10.69 27.01
C ALA A 600 21.51 11.17 28.45
N ARG A 601 22.54 11.77 29.05
CA ARG A 601 22.45 12.37 30.38
C ARG A 601 21.51 13.57 30.42
N ILE A 602 21.53 14.42 29.39
CA ILE A 602 20.58 15.55 29.27
C ILE A 602 19.14 15.04 29.11
N ALA A 603 18.93 14.02 28.28
CA ALA A 603 17.61 13.42 28.10
C ALA A 603 17.10 12.77 29.40
N TYR A 604 17.96 12.03 30.11
CA TYR A 604 17.66 11.45 31.42
C TYR A 604 17.29 12.54 32.45
N ALA A 605 18.06 13.63 32.50
CA ALA A 605 17.78 14.77 33.36
C ALA A 605 16.42 15.40 33.01
N THR A 606 16.13 15.56 31.72
CA THR A 606 14.85 16.10 31.23
C THR A 606 13.66 15.22 31.66
N LEU A 607 13.79 13.89 31.64
CA LEU A 607 12.74 12.95 32.08
C LEU A 607 12.49 12.96 33.58
N THR A 608 13.50 13.29 34.38
CA THR A 608 13.43 13.22 35.85
C THR A 608 13.20 14.59 36.48
N GLY A 609 13.26 15.66 35.68
CA GLY A 609 13.16 17.03 36.16
C GLY A 609 14.41 17.52 36.90
N LEU A 610 15.46 16.69 36.95
CA LEU A 610 16.75 17.03 37.56
C LEU A 610 17.60 17.84 36.58
N ARG A 611 18.63 18.50 37.12
CA ARG A 611 19.70 19.08 36.30
C ARG A 611 20.70 17.99 35.86
N PRO A 612 21.38 18.11 34.70
CA PRO A 612 22.32 17.10 34.22
C PRO A 612 23.48 16.76 35.15
N ASP A 613 23.86 17.66 36.05
CA ASP A 613 24.86 17.46 37.10
C ASP A 613 24.30 16.74 38.34
N ALA A 614 22.98 16.83 38.56
CA ALA A 614 22.29 16.30 39.73
C ALA A 614 21.73 14.88 39.55
N VAL A 615 21.78 14.31 38.34
CA VAL A 615 21.31 12.94 38.07
C VAL A 615 22.25 11.86 38.62
N ALA A 616 23.49 12.21 38.98
CA ALA A 616 24.47 11.29 39.53
C ALA A 616 23.91 10.48 40.72
N GLY A 617 24.00 9.15 40.64
CA GLY A 617 23.52 8.23 41.68
C GLY A 617 22.03 7.93 41.65
N SER A 618 21.29 8.42 40.64
CA SER A 618 19.87 8.12 40.44
C SER A 618 19.66 6.93 39.49
N GLU A 619 18.47 6.33 39.58
CA GLU A 619 18.09 5.15 38.82
C GLU A 619 16.65 5.28 38.27
N ILE A 620 16.45 4.91 37.00
CA ILE A 620 15.14 4.74 36.36
C ILE A 620 14.94 3.24 36.11
N VAL A 621 13.75 2.74 36.39
CA VAL A 621 13.32 1.39 36.05
C VAL A 621 12.22 1.46 34.99
N ALA A 622 12.41 0.69 33.92
CA ALA A 622 11.44 0.49 32.86
C ALA A 622 11.02 -0.97 32.75
N ASP A 623 9.77 -1.20 32.31
CA ASP A 623 9.24 -2.54 32.12
C ASP A 623 9.66 -3.18 30.78
N ALA A 624 9.28 -4.44 30.58
CA ALA A 624 9.61 -5.22 29.39
C ALA A 624 9.10 -4.62 28.07
N ASN A 625 8.09 -3.73 28.11
CA ASN A 625 7.56 -3.06 26.92
C ASN A 625 8.19 -1.67 26.71
N GLY A 626 9.15 -1.27 27.56
CA GLY A 626 9.89 -0.02 27.46
C GLY A 626 9.14 1.18 28.06
N TRP A 627 8.24 0.95 29.02
CA TRP A 627 7.56 2.02 29.73
C TRP A 627 8.29 2.38 31.03
N LEU A 628 8.42 3.68 31.33
CA LEU A 628 8.92 4.21 32.59
C LEU A 628 7.98 3.83 33.74
N ARG A 629 8.54 3.30 34.83
CA ARG A 629 7.76 2.79 35.97
C ARG A 629 8.14 3.42 37.29
N GLN A 630 9.44 3.46 37.59
CA GLN A 630 9.94 3.88 38.89
C GLN A 630 11.24 4.65 38.75
N PHE A 631 11.36 5.73 39.50
CA PHE A 631 12.54 6.55 39.65
C PHE A 631 13.00 6.50 41.12
N TRP A 632 14.30 6.43 41.31
CA TRP A 632 14.95 6.56 42.62
C TRP A 632 16.06 7.60 42.51
N GLY A 633 15.88 8.73 43.19
CA GLY A 633 16.92 9.75 43.30
C GLY A 633 18.07 9.29 44.21
N ALA A 634 19.24 9.94 44.08
CA ALA A 634 20.44 9.57 44.84
C ALA A 634 20.23 9.57 46.37
N ALA A 635 19.45 10.53 46.88
CA ALA A 635 19.14 10.66 48.31
C ALA A 635 18.02 9.71 48.80
N ALA A 636 17.29 9.06 47.88
CA ALA A 636 16.09 8.27 48.17
C ALA A 636 16.19 6.84 47.61
N GLN A 637 17.39 6.28 47.60
CA GLN A 637 17.63 4.90 47.14
C GLN A 637 16.88 3.90 48.05
N PRO A 638 16.16 2.92 47.49
CA PRO A 638 15.47 1.91 48.28
C PRO A 638 16.47 0.91 48.87
N ASP A 639 16.08 0.28 49.99
CA ASP A 639 16.76 -0.93 50.46
C ASP A 639 16.60 -2.09 49.46
N ALA A 640 17.43 -3.12 49.62
CA ALA A 640 17.45 -4.28 48.72
C ALA A 640 16.10 -5.04 48.66
N ALA A 641 15.38 -5.14 49.77
CA ALA A 641 14.11 -5.86 49.84
C ALA A 641 12.97 -5.10 49.14
N LYS A 642 12.90 -3.78 49.32
CA LYS A 642 11.99 -2.89 48.62
C LYS A 642 12.31 -2.89 47.12
N ARG A 643 13.58 -2.77 46.73
CA ARG A 643 14.01 -2.85 45.33
C ARG A 643 13.53 -4.15 44.68
N GLN A 644 13.85 -5.30 45.28
CA GLN A 644 13.48 -6.60 44.74
C GLN A 644 11.96 -6.75 44.55
N ARG A 645 11.16 -6.30 45.53
CA ARG A 645 9.70 -6.31 45.43
C ARG A 645 9.18 -5.46 44.26
N VAL A 646 9.71 -4.25 44.08
CA VAL A 646 9.30 -3.36 42.99
C VAL A 646 9.70 -3.93 41.62
N LEU A 647 10.91 -4.47 41.50
CA LEU A 647 11.36 -5.10 40.25
C LEU A 647 10.50 -6.31 39.87
N GLN A 648 10.15 -7.14 40.85
CA GLN A 648 9.29 -8.31 40.63
C GLN A 648 7.86 -7.92 40.23
N ASP A 649 7.30 -6.86 40.84
CA ASP A 649 5.99 -6.32 40.46
C ASP A 649 6.00 -5.80 39.01
N ILE A 650 7.00 -5.00 38.65
CA ILE A 650 7.16 -4.48 37.29
C ILE A 650 7.32 -5.62 36.26
N GLN A 651 8.07 -6.66 36.60
CA GLN A 651 8.29 -7.81 35.72
C GLN A 651 7.01 -8.62 35.50
N THR A 652 6.20 -8.81 36.55
CA THR A 652 4.97 -9.63 36.49
C THR A 652 3.77 -8.86 35.94
N GLN A 653 3.81 -7.52 35.96
CA GLN A 653 2.74 -6.64 35.49
C GLN A 653 3.27 -5.56 34.52
N PRO A 654 3.75 -5.95 33.32
CA PRO A 654 4.16 -4.98 32.31
C PRO A 654 2.94 -4.23 31.77
N LEU A 655 3.09 -2.93 31.51
CA LEU A 655 2.05 -2.14 30.86
C LEU A 655 1.88 -2.59 29.41
N PRO A 656 0.66 -2.56 28.84
CA PRO A 656 0.41 -3.08 27.50
C PRO A 656 1.27 -2.37 26.43
N GLN A 657 1.71 -3.11 25.40
CA GLN A 657 2.55 -2.59 24.30
C GLN A 657 1.94 -1.40 23.57
N ARG A 658 0.61 -1.32 23.53
CA ARG A 658 -0.13 -0.17 23.04
C ARG A 658 -1.04 0.32 24.16
N MET A 659 -0.58 1.30 24.92
CA MET A 659 -1.46 2.07 25.80
C MET A 659 -2.44 2.89 24.95
N ALA A 660 -3.73 2.85 25.28
CA ALA A 660 -4.67 3.84 24.78
C ALA A 660 -4.16 5.22 25.25
N ARG A 661 -3.67 6.05 24.30
CA ARG A 661 -3.12 7.36 24.63
C ARG A 661 -4.22 8.22 25.27
N GLY A 662 -4.11 8.46 26.57
CA GLY A 662 -5.04 9.31 27.33
C GLY A 662 -5.73 8.54 28.45
N HIS A 663 -5.43 8.93 29.69
CA HIS A 663 -6.17 8.51 30.88
C HIS A 663 -7.63 8.97 30.78
N VAL A 664 -8.50 8.08 31.25
CA VAL A 664 -9.90 8.34 31.58
C VAL A 664 -9.91 9.28 32.78
N HIS A 665 -10.44 10.48 32.60
CA HIS A 665 -10.96 11.29 33.70
C HIS A 665 -12.45 10.99 33.86
#